data_AF-G0N2Z0-F1
#
_entry.id   AF-G0N2Z0-F1
#
_cell.length_a   1.000
_cell.length_b   1.000
_cell.length_c   1.000
_cell.angle_alpha   90.00
_cell.angle_beta   90.00
_cell.angle_gamma   90.00
#
_symmetry.space_group_name_H-M   'P 1'
#
loop_
_entity.id
_entity.type
_entity.pdbx_description
1 polymer ?
#
loop_
_entity_poly.entity_id
_entity_poly.type
_entity_poly.pdbx_seq_one_letter_code
_entity_poly.pdbx_strand_id
1 'polypeptide(L)'
;MAHRIFNQDLVKFIDNWLNSDNRKLEAMIVEKCISTSILFDKDSVLAHFDSKPWDPKRRAGRFLYPDGWRVLERDDPADSTNGMDIERKSDGMLATVIIKPRQFKFFVWHQRFPDPDKNKPMVKPPVMLLLKFPYLIQVEIIRNLELYEYFFLGLCSKKTRIMLRNSGVVKYDNAVIHTIYSTLQVQKFACHGQNVVIISTHPDLQIPILWCKSKHKTLLPMALHYYICEVFHLFTDIQICSSRFSHLSDFPDTLEVDNLHECGKKSEIFFEKINIRNGLGLSEDDALLNTGHKNWSVKHLWIGYSTRITVDHLSAFRGSTAVFEWASSIFNQDLVKFIDNWLNSDNRKLEAMMIEKSVADTRLFDKDSVLAHFDSKQWDPKRRAGRFLYPDGWRVLERDDPADSTNGMDIERKSDGMLATVIIKPRQFKFFVWHQRFPDPDKNKPMVKPPVMLLLKFPYLIQVEIIRNLELYEYFFLGLCSKKTRKMLRNSGVVKYDNAVIHTIDSTLQVQKFACHGQNVVMYSAKNDRKNMHLRHEIPFWSGQIRLWYRGNIIRCRISTHPDLQIPILWCESKHRTLLPMALHSYICKIFHLFTEVQILFRFSHLSDFPDTLEVDNLLEWASEPAENAGNFFEKINIRNGLSLANDDLVLNTNLRVWSVKHLWIGFSIRITVDHLCAFRGSTAVFEMAHRIFNQDLVKFIDNWLNSDNRKLEAMIVEKCISTWILFDKDSVLAHFDSKQWDPKRRAGRFLYPDGWRVLERDDPADSTNGMDIERKSDGMLATVIIKPRQFKFFVWHQRFPDPDKNKPMVKPPVVGEQKWMMVGSIFF
;
A
#
# COMPACT_ATOMS: atom_id res chain seq x y z
N MET A 1 19.89 -25.02 -8.34
CA MET A 1 20.21 -25.49 -6.96
C MET A 1 20.95 -26.83 -7.03
N ALA A 2 21.99 -27.02 -6.21
CA ALA A 2 22.82 -28.23 -6.25
C ALA A 2 22.41 -29.24 -5.16
N HIS A 3 21.90 -30.41 -5.55
CA HIS A 3 21.47 -31.46 -4.61
C HIS A 3 22.56 -32.48 -4.25
N ARG A 4 23.71 -32.46 -4.95
CA ARG A 4 24.77 -33.50 -4.86
C ARG A 4 26.18 -32.95 -4.57
N ILE A 5 26.29 -31.76 -3.97
CA ILE A 5 27.59 -31.18 -3.57
C ILE A 5 27.79 -31.35 -2.06
N PHE A 6 28.90 -31.98 -1.67
CA PHE A 6 29.28 -32.29 -0.30
C PHE A 6 30.48 -31.45 0.15
N ASN A 7 30.79 -31.47 1.45
CA ASN A 7 31.95 -30.75 2.00
C ASN A 7 33.26 -31.17 1.31
N GLN A 8 33.42 -32.46 0.97
CA GLN A 8 34.61 -32.97 0.28
C GLN A 8 34.80 -32.37 -1.12
N ASP A 9 33.70 -32.07 -1.83
CA ASP A 9 33.77 -31.42 -3.15
C ASP A 9 34.26 -29.97 -3.02
N LEU A 10 33.86 -29.28 -1.95
CA LEU A 10 34.34 -27.93 -1.66
C LEU A 10 35.82 -27.93 -1.29
N VAL A 11 36.27 -28.90 -0.47
CA VAL A 11 37.69 -29.09 -0.14
C VAL A 11 38.48 -29.34 -1.42
N LYS A 12 38.04 -30.28 -2.25
CA LYS A 12 38.71 -30.59 -3.53
C LYS A 12 38.75 -29.39 -4.46
N PHE A 13 37.70 -28.58 -4.50
CA PHE A 13 37.69 -27.34 -5.29
C PHE A 13 38.72 -26.32 -4.80
N ILE A 14 38.76 -26.04 -3.50
CA ILE A 14 39.71 -25.06 -2.93
C ILE A 14 41.15 -25.55 -3.12
N ASP A 15 41.40 -26.84 -2.90
CA ASP A 15 42.72 -27.45 -3.10
C ASP A 15 43.16 -27.40 -4.56
N ASN A 16 42.26 -27.72 -5.51
CA ASN A 16 42.54 -27.56 -6.93
C ASN A 16 42.85 -26.10 -7.29
N TRP A 17 42.13 -25.13 -6.73
CA TRP A 17 42.40 -23.72 -7.00
C TRP A 17 43.76 -23.27 -6.45
N LEU A 18 44.11 -23.68 -5.22
CA LEU A 18 45.40 -23.43 -4.57
C LEU A 18 46.58 -23.98 -5.37
N ASN A 19 46.40 -25.13 -6.01
CA ASN A 19 47.44 -25.80 -6.80
C ASN A 19 47.38 -25.48 -8.31
N SER A 20 46.42 -24.65 -8.75
CA SER A 20 46.27 -24.25 -10.16
C SER A 20 46.95 -22.91 -10.47
N ASP A 21 47.15 -22.66 -11.77
CA ASP A 21 47.53 -21.37 -12.35
C ASP A 21 46.32 -20.52 -12.77
N ASN A 22 45.10 -20.90 -12.35
CA ASN A 22 43.88 -20.22 -12.76
C ASN A 22 43.80 -18.82 -12.15
N ARG A 23 44.05 -17.82 -12.99
CA ARG A 23 43.90 -16.39 -12.70
C ARG A 23 42.65 -15.76 -13.31
N LYS A 24 41.73 -16.56 -13.85
CA LYS A 24 40.48 -16.07 -14.46
C LYS A 24 39.26 -16.23 -13.56
N LEU A 25 39.35 -17.08 -12.53
CA LEU A 25 38.24 -17.25 -11.59
C LEU A 25 38.10 -15.99 -10.73
N GLU A 26 36.91 -15.39 -10.73
CA GLU A 26 36.61 -14.18 -9.94
C GLU A 26 35.69 -14.48 -8.75
N ALA A 27 34.63 -15.27 -8.97
CA ALA A 27 33.71 -15.68 -7.90
C ALA A 27 33.04 -17.03 -8.21
N MET A 28 32.70 -17.78 -7.17
CA MET A 28 31.86 -18.97 -7.23
C MET A 28 30.87 -18.96 -6.07
N ILE A 29 29.57 -19.15 -6.38
CA ILE A 29 28.52 -19.27 -5.38
C ILE A 29 27.78 -20.60 -5.61
N VAL A 30 27.60 -21.36 -4.55
CA VAL A 30 26.86 -22.62 -4.55
C VAL A 30 25.74 -22.53 -3.51
N GLU A 31 24.50 -22.73 -3.96
CA GLU A 31 23.31 -22.72 -3.11
C GLU A 31 22.58 -24.06 -3.15
N LYS A 32 22.27 -24.57 -1.95
CA LYS A 32 21.51 -25.81 -1.74
C LYS A 32 20.02 -25.51 -1.61
N CYS A 33 19.20 -26.40 -2.18
CA CYS A 33 17.75 -26.33 -2.04
C CYS A 33 17.30 -26.53 -0.60
N ILE A 34 16.21 -25.87 -0.22
CA ILE A 34 15.61 -25.95 1.13
C ILE A 34 15.28 -27.40 1.51
N SER A 35 14.89 -28.23 0.54
CA SER A 35 14.55 -29.66 0.73
C SER A 35 15.75 -30.59 0.95
N THR A 36 16.99 -30.09 0.88
CA THR A 36 18.18 -30.92 1.06
C THR A 36 18.51 -31.07 2.55
N SER A 37 18.59 -32.31 3.05
CA SER A 37 18.93 -32.62 4.45
C SER A 37 20.42 -32.47 4.79
N ILE A 38 21.29 -32.46 3.78
CA ILE A 38 22.75 -32.41 3.95
C ILE A 38 23.24 -30.97 3.78
N LEU A 39 23.70 -30.36 4.88
CA LEU A 39 24.14 -28.97 4.96
C LEU A 39 25.67 -28.85 4.78
N PHE A 40 26.15 -27.66 4.39
CA PHE A 40 27.58 -27.36 4.43
C PHE A 40 28.02 -27.08 5.87
N ASP A 41 29.20 -27.59 6.22
CA ASP A 41 29.80 -27.33 7.52
C ASP A 41 31.10 -26.52 7.33
N LYS A 42 31.14 -25.35 7.96
CA LYS A 42 32.25 -24.40 7.80
C LYS A 42 33.55 -24.98 8.32
N ASP A 43 33.52 -25.56 9.52
CA ASP A 43 34.72 -26.01 10.22
C ASP A 43 35.30 -27.26 9.56
N SER A 44 34.45 -28.21 9.15
CA SER A 44 34.87 -29.39 8.39
C SER A 44 35.58 -29.04 7.07
N VAL A 45 35.12 -28.01 6.36
CA VAL A 45 35.74 -27.60 5.08
C VAL A 45 37.02 -26.82 5.33
N LEU A 46 37.02 -25.84 6.24
CA LEU A 46 38.15 -24.94 6.43
C LEU A 46 39.30 -25.54 7.26
N ALA A 47 39.06 -26.61 8.03
CA ALA A 47 40.12 -27.31 8.76
C ALA A 47 41.26 -27.84 7.87
N HIS A 48 41.02 -27.97 6.56
CA HIS A 48 41.99 -28.44 5.58
C HIS A 48 42.92 -27.32 5.04
N PHE A 49 42.69 -26.06 5.41
CA PHE A 49 43.40 -24.91 4.84
C PHE A 49 43.90 -23.95 5.92
N ASP A 50 45.04 -23.28 5.67
CA ASP A 50 45.53 -22.15 6.48
C ASP A 50 44.67 -20.91 6.23
N SER A 51 43.44 -20.94 6.74
CA SER A 51 42.46 -19.87 6.59
C SER A 51 42.55 -18.87 7.75
N LYS A 52 42.52 -17.58 7.44
CA LYS A 52 42.66 -16.48 8.42
C LYS A 52 41.40 -15.61 8.41
N PRO A 53 40.96 -15.07 9.55
CA PRO A 53 39.85 -14.12 9.56
C PRO A 53 40.19 -12.87 8.76
N TRP A 54 39.14 -12.13 8.35
CA TRP A 54 39.29 -10.88 7.63
C TRP A 54 40.22 -9.89 8.35
N ASP A 55 41.17 -9.32 7.61
CA ASP A 55 42.05 -8.24 8.06
C ASP A 55 41.89 -7.02 7.13
N PRO A 56 41.43 -5.86 7.64
CA PRO A 56 41.26 -4.64 6.84
C PRO A 56 42.57 -4.12 6.24
N LYS A 57 43.74 -4.53 6.75
CA LYS A 57 45.06 -4.19 6.18
C LYS A 57 45.44 -5.06 4.98
N ARG A 58 44.77 -6.20 4.78
CA ARG A 58 45.09 -7.15 3.70
C ARG A 58 44.13 -7.07 2.52
N ARG A 59 42.87 -6.66 2.75
CA ARG A 59 41.87 -6.42 1.70
C ARG A 59 40.69 -5.60 2.21
N ALA A 60 39.92 -5.05 1.27
CA ALA A 60 38.65 -4.39 1.58
C ALA A 60 37.63 -5.34 2.22
N GLY A 61 36.70 -4.77 2.98
CA GLY A 61 35.61 -5.52 3.63
C GLY A 61 34.52 -6.00 2.66
N ARG A 62 34.43 -5.41 1.46
CA ARG A 62 33.39 -5.69 0.47
C ARG A 62 33.97 -6.11 -0.88
N PHE A 63 33.38 -7.14 -1.46
CA PHE A 63 33.75 -7.71 -2.76
C PHE A 63 32.83 -7.17 -3.85
N LEU A 64 33.41 -6.65 -4.93
CA LEU A 64 32.67 -6.16 -6.10
C LEU A 64 32.40 -7.33 -7.05
N TYR A 65 31.15 -7.51 -7.44
CA TYR A 65 30.81 -8.55 -8.41
C TYR A 65 31.36 -8.23 -9.80
N PRO A 66 31.72 -9.24 -10.60
CA PRO A 66 32.11 -9.06 -11.99
C PRO A 66 30.98 -8.47 -12.84
N ASP A 67 31.32 -7.68 -13.86
CA ASP A 67 30.33 -7.11 -14.79
C ASP A 67 29.49 -8.23 -15.44
N GLY A 68 28.16 -8.10 -15.36
CA GLY A 68 27.20 -9.08 -15.91
C GLY A 68 26.67 -10.12 -14.92
N TRP A 69 27.14 -10.15 -13.68
CA TRP A 69 26.53 -10.96 -12.62
C TRP A 69 25.23 -10.34 -12.10
N ARG A 70 24.10 -11.03 -12.27
CA ARG A 70 22.82 -10.72 -11.60
C ARG A 70 22.45 -11.85 -10.65
N VAL A 71 22.67 -11.65 -9.36
CA VAL A 71 22.06 -12.50 -8.33
C VAL A 71 20.69 -11.90 -8.04
N LEU A 72 19.65 -12.74 -7.90
CA LEU A 72 18.24 -12.35 -7.78
C LEU A 72 17.91 -11.40 -6.62
N GLU A 73 18.87 -11.06 -5.77
CA GLU A 73 18.73 -10.06 -4.72
C GLU A 73 20.02 -9.21 -4.59
N ARG A 74 19.91 -7.94 -5.01
CA ARG A 74 20.78 -6.76 -4.73
C ARG A 74 21.96 -6.50 -5.69
N ASP A 75 21.95 -5.29 -6.25
CA ASP A 75 23.05 -4.63 -6.98
C ASP A 75 24.18 -4.11 -6.03
N ASP A 76 24.23 -4.58 -4.78
CA ASP A 76 25.20 -4.11 -3.77
C ASP A 76 26.45 -5.02 -3.71
N PRO A 77 27.66 -4.45 -3.48
CA PRO A 77 28.87 -5.20 -3.19
C PRO A 77 28.69 -6.18 -2.03
N ALA A 78 29.21 -7.40 -2.16
CA ALA A 78 29.07 -8.46 -1.16
C ALA A 78 29.88 -8.17 0.10
N ASP A 79 29.22 -8.05 1.24
CA ASP A 79 29.91 -7.99 2.53
C ASP A 79 30.67 -9.30 2.79
N SER A 80 31.99 -9.18 2.86
CA SER A 80 32.95 -10.27 2.98
C SER A 80 33.77 -10.16 4.28
N THR A 81 33.34 -9.32 5.22
CA THR A 81 33.99 -9.16 6.54
C THR A 81 33.86 -10.40 7.42
N ASN A 82 32.80 -11.18 7.24
CA ASN A 82 32.54 -12.44 7.96
C ASN A 82 33.17 -13.68 7.29
N GLY A 83 33.95 -13.49 6.22
CA GLY A 83 34.62 -14.57 5.48
C GLY A 83 36.01 -14.92 6.01
N MET A 84 36.50 -16.09 5.62
CA MET A 84 37.84 -16.59 5.95
C MET A 84 38.73 -16.52 4.70
N ASP A 85 39.90 -15.90 4.84
CA ASP A 85 40.84 -15.66 3.76
C ASP A 85 41.85 -16.80 3.63
N ILE A 86 42.06 -17.25 2.40
CA ILE A 86 43.06 -18.25 2.02
C ILE A 86 43.95 -17.61 0.95
N GLU A 87 45.27 -17.72 1.12
CA GLU A 87 46.25 -17.16 0.20
C GLU A 87 47.00 -18.27 -0.55
N ARG A 88 47.00 -18.19 -1.87
CA ARG A 88 47.73 -19.10 -2.73
C ARG A 88 49.21 -18.73 -2.73
N LYS A 89 50.06 -19.62 -2.21
CA LYS A 89 51.49 -19.37 -2.00
C LYS A 89 52.28 -19.13 -3.29
N SER A 90 51.82 -19.67 -4.42
CA SER A 90 52.55 -19.60 -5.70
C SER A 90 52.56 -18.21 -6.32
N ASP A 91 51.50 -17.42 -6.15
CA ASP A 91 51.37 -16.09 -6.76
C ASP A 91 50.77 -15.01 -5.86
N GLY A 92 50.50 -15.34 -4.59
CA GLY A 92 49.92 -14.41 -3.63
C GLY A 92 48.48 -14.03 -3.97
N MET A 93 47.75 -14.79 -4.79
CA MET A 93 46.32 -14.54 -4.95
C MET A 93 45.57 -14.87 -3.67
N LEU A 94 44.69 -13.96 -3.25
CA LEU A 94 43.91 -14.10 -2.02
C LEU A 94 42.46 -14.40 -2.39
N ALA A 95 41.87 -15.41 -1.75
CA ALA A 95 40.46 -15.73 -1.87
C ALA A 95 39.78 -15.68 -0.51
N THR A 96 38.51 -15.25 -0.48
CA THR A 96 37.66 -15.27 0.71
C THR A 96 36.60 -16.35 0.57
N VAL A 97 36.48 -17.18 1.59
CA VAL A 97 35.51 -18.28 1.68
C VAL A 97 34.46 -17.95 2.73
N ILE A 98 33.18 -17.99 2.35
CA ILE A 98 32.03 -17.81 3.25
C ILE A 98 31.16 -19.05 3.16
N ILE A 99 31.02 -19.78 4.27
CA ILE A 99 30.23 -21.01 4.34
C ILE A 99 29.10 -20.81 5.35
N LYS A 100 27.88 -21.00 4.88
CA LYS A 100 26.64 -21.09 5.66
C LYS A 100 26.00 -22.45 5.38
N PRO A 101 25.06 -22.93 6.22
CA PRO A 101 24.49 -24.28 6.08
C PRO A 101 23.97 -24.64 4.68
N ARG A 102 23.48 -23.67 3.90
CA ARG A 102 22.99 -23.89 2.53
C ARG A 102 23.71 -23.08 1.45
N GLN A 103 24.76 -22.36 1.80
CA GLN A 103 25.43 -21.44 0.88
C GLN A 103 26.93 -21.50 1.05
N PHE A 104 27.64 -21.68 -0.07
CA PHE A 104 29.09 -21.55 -0.15
C PHE A 104 29.42 -20.43 -1.11
N LYS A 105 30.25 -19.47 -0.69
CA LYS A 105 30.77 -18.40 -1.54
C LYS A 105 32.28 -18.42 -1.51
N PHE A 106 32.89 -18.29 -2.68
CA PHE A 106 34.33 -18.22 -2.89
C PHE A 106 34.63 -17.02 -3.77
N PHE A 107 35.30 -16.02 -3.22
CA PHE A 107 35.60 -14.75 -3.89
C PHE A 107 37.09 -14.59 -4.07
N VAL A 108 37.54 -14.35 -5.30
CA VAL A 108 38.97 -14.24 -5.63
C VAL A 108 39.32 -12.78 -5.85
N TRP A 109 40.23 -12.25 -5.03
CA TRP A 109 40.61 -10.84 -5.04
C TRP A 109 41.72 -10.57 -6.05
N HIS A 110 41.34 -10.32 -7.30
CA HIS A 110 42.24 -9.79 -8.32
C HIS A 110 42.75 -8.38 -7.99
N GLN A 111 41.92 -7.61 -7.29
CA GLN A 111 42.28 -6.33 -6.69
C GLN A 111 41.88 -6.33 -5.21
N ARG A 112 42.87 -6.41 -4.30
CA ARG A 112 42.62 -6.49 -2.85
C ARG A 112 41.95 -5.24 -2.27
N PHE A 113 42.20 -4.08 -2.90
CA PHE A 113 41.60 -2.78 -2.56
C PHE A 113 41.04 -2.15 -3.84
N PRO A 114 39.81 -2.52 -4.24
CA PRO A 114 39.16 -1.88 -5.37
C PRO A 114 38.83 -0.42 -5.04
N ASP A 115 38.70 0.40 -6.09
CA ASP A 115 38.49 1.85 -6.01
C ASP A 115 37.44 2.22 -4.92
N PRO A 116 37.78 3.07 -3.93
CA PRO A 116 36.86 3.45 -2.87
C PRO A 116 35.56 4.09 -3.37
N ASP A 117 35.52 4.64 -4.59
CA ASP A 117 34.27 5.18 -5.18
C ASP A 117 33.37 4.09 -5.78
N LYS A 118 33.93 2.95 -6.19
CA LYS A 118 33.17 1.76 -6.60
C LYS A 118 32.80 0.86 -5.43
N ASN A 119 33.50 0.99 -4.30
CA ASN A 119 33.32 0.18 -3.09
C ASN A 119 32.39 0.84 -2.04
N LYS A 120 31.89 2.04 -2.32
CA LYS A 120 30.78 2.66 -1.59
C LYS A 120 29.47 2.10 -2.15
N PRO A 121 28.42 1.85 -1.33
CA PRO A 121 27.06 1.81 -1.88
C PRO A 121 26.86 3.09 -2.71
N MET A 122 26.03 3.06 -3.76
CA MET A 122 25.69 4.25 -4.54
C MET A 122 25.07 5.33 -3.63
N VAL A 123 25.92 6.08 -2.94
CA VAL A 123 25.58 7.32 -2.26
C VAL A 123 26.09 8.39 -3.19
N LYS A 124 25.25 8.71 -4.18
CA LYS A 124 25.28 10.07 -4.73
C LYS A 124 25.27 11.02 -3.52
N PRO A 125 26.04 12.13 -3.52
CA PRO A 125 25.76 13.19 -2.55
C PRO A 125 24.25 13.43 -2.64
N PRO A 126 23.51 13.63 -1.52
CA PRO A 126 22.08 13.76 -1.57
C PRO A 126 21.76 15.04 -2.31
N VAL A 127 21.72 14.95 -3.64
CA VAL A 127 20.91 15.83 -4.44
C VAL A 127 19.54 15.44 -4.00
N MET A 128 18.97 16.25 -3.12
CA MET A 128 17.68 15.95 -2.54
C MET A 128 16.69 15.78 -3.69
N LEU A 129 16.40 14.52 -4.04
CA LEU A 129 15.62 14.13 -5.22
C LEU A 129 14.24 14.76 -5.16
N LEU A 130 13.77 15.04 -3.93
CA LEU A 130 12.59 15.82 -3.64
C LEU A 130 12.51 17.09 -4.52
N LEU A 131 13.55 17.93 -4.48
CA LEU A 131 13.57 19.20 -5.23
C LEU A 131 13.67 19.04 -6.76
N LYS A 132 13.97 17.84 -7.25
CA LYS A 132 14.02 17.50 -8.68
C LYS A 132 12.71 16.93 -9.19
N PHE A 133 11.82 16.48 -8.30
CA PHE A 133 10.49 16.05 -8.74
C PHE A 133 9.66 17.23 -9.22
N PRO A 134 8.70 17.01 -10.14
CA PRO A 134 7.70 18.02 -10.45
C PRO A 134 7.02 18.53 -9.17
N TYR A 135 6.70 19.82 -9.12
CA TYR A 135 6.12 20.47 -7.93
C TYR A 135 4.89 19.73 -7.36
N LEU A 136 4.07 19.10 -8.21
CA LEU A 136 2.92 18.29 -7.78
C LEU A 136 3.32 17.04 -6.98
N ILE A 137 4.43 16.39 -7.32
CA ILE A 137 4.98 15.23 -6.59
C ILE A 137 5.62 15.71 -5.28
N GLN A 138 6.28 16.87 -5.29
CA GLN A 138 6.80 17.50 -4.08
C GLN A 138 5.66 17.75 -3.06
N VAL A 139 4.56 18.35 -3.51
CA VAL A 139 3.36 18.60 -2.69
C VAL A 139 2.78 17.31 -2.09
N GLU A 140 2.79 16.20 -2.83
CA GLU A 140 2.27 14.92 -2.33
C GLU A 140 3.20 14.25 -1.32
N ILE A 141 4.51 14.30 -1.54
CA ILE A 141 5.48 13.82 -0.54
C ILE A 141 5.32 14.63 0.75
N ILE A 142 5.16 15.95 0.64
CA ILE A 142 4.94 16.85 1.77
C ILE A 142 3.64 16.53 2.54
N ARG A 143 2.58 16.07 1.87
CA ARG A 143 1.30 15.66 2.51
C ARG A 143 1.41 14.44 3.42
N ASN A 144 2.36 13.57 3.14
CA ASN A 144 2.53 12.31 3.85
C ASN A 144 3.60 12.40 4.94
N LEU A 145 4.23 13.58 5.12
CA LEU A 145 5.16 13.82 6.22
C LEU A 145 4.41 14.01 7.53
N GLU A 146 4.91 13.39 8.59
CA GLU A 146 4.53 13.73 9.96
C GLU A 146 5.03 15.15 10.31
N LEU A 147 4.41 15.76 11.32
CA LEU A 147 4.66 17.17 11.69
C LEU A 147 6.13 17.48 11.98
N TYR A 148 6.81 16.57 12.69
CA TYR A 148 8.22 16.74 12.99
C TYR A 148 9.08 16.53 11.73
N GLU A 149 8.71 15.60 10.84
CA GLU A 149 9.43 15.38 9.57
C GLU A 149 9.36 16.62 8.68
N TYR A 150 8.20 17.29 8.66
CA TYR A 150 8.01 18.58 7.99
C TYR A 150 8.94 19.66 8.56
N PHE A 151 9.04 19.75 9.89
CA PHE A 151 9.96 20.65 10.59
C PHE A 151 11.43 20.38 10.25
N PHE A 152 11.86 19.11 10.30
CA PHE A 152 13.25 18.72 10.02
C PHE A 152 13.60 18.87 8.53
N LEU A 153 12.65 18.64 7.62
CA LEU A 153 12.87 18.83 6.19
C LEU A 153 13.14 20.31 5.84
N GLY A 154 12.53 21.25 6.58
CA GLY A 154 12.85 22.68 6.48
C GLY A 154 14.27 23.04 6.92
N LEU A 155 14.89 22.21 7.79
CA LEU A 155 16.25 22.43 8.29
C LEU A 155 17.29 21.95 7.26
N CYS A 156 16.92 21.02 6.38
CA CYS A 156 17.83 20.45 5.40
C CYS A 156 18.39 21.47 4.40
N SER A 157 17.60 22.46 3.96
CA SER A 157 18.07 23.52 3.05
C SER A 157 17.11 24.71 2.95
N LYS A 158 17.61 25.86 2.48
CA LYS A 158 16.76 27.01 2.12
C LYS A 158 15.73 26.67 1.03
N LYS A 159 16.09 25.79 0.08
CA LYS A 159 15.21 25.40 -1.04
C LYS A 159 14.05 24.52 -0.59
N THR A 160 14.29 23.57 0.31
CA THR A 160 13.20 22.78 0.92
C THR A 160 12.27 23.62 1.75
N ARG A 161 12.82 24.59 2.49
CA ARG A 161 12.00 25.54 3.23
C ARG A 161 11.06 26.33 2.32
N ILE A 162 11.57 26.87 1.21
CA ILE A 162 10.75 27.57 0.21
C ILE A 162 9.72 26.62 -0.45
N MET A 163 10.09 25.37 -0.70
CA MET A 163 9.18 24.36 -1.25
C MET A 163 8.04 24.02 -0.27
N LEU A 164 8.35 23.79 1.01
CA LEU A 164 7.38 23.55 2.08
C LEU A 164 6.44 24.74 2.22
N ARG A 165 7.02 25.93 2.29
CA ARG A 165 6.34 27.23 2.29
C ARG A 165 5.31 27.29 1.14
N ASN A 166 5.77 27.12 -0.09
CA ASN A 166 4.90 27.21 -1.27
C ASN A 166 3.91 26.06 -1.41
N SER A 167 4.07 24.93 -0.71
CA SER A 167 3.21 23.75 -0.88
C SER A 167 1.76 23.98 -0.46
N GLY A 168 1.52 24.85 0.54
CA GLY A 168 0.19 25.14 1.10
C GLY A 168 -0.54 23.92 1.70
N VAL A 169 0.18 22.81 1.88
CA VAL A 169 -0.34 21.51 2.32
C VAL A 169 -0.72 21.52 3.79
N VAL A 170 0.16 22.10 4.60
CA VAL A 170 0.01 22.17 6.04
C VAL A 170 -0.44 23.56 6.41
N LYS A 171 -1.66 23.68 6.92
CA LYS A 171 -2.25 24.93 7.40
C LYS A 171 -2.49 24.83 8.89
N TYR A 172 -1.64 25.45 9.66
CA TYR A 172 -1.91 25.75 11.06
C TYR A 172 -2.11 27.26 11.18
N ASP A 173 -2.69 27.67 12.29
CA ASP A 173 -3.02 29.07 12.49
C ASP A 173 -1.96 29.72 13.37
N ASN A 174 -1.47 29.00 14.39
CA ASN A 174 -0.51 29.52 15.36
C ASN A 174 0.51 28.48 15.84
N ALA A 175 1.65 28.95 16.35
CA ALA A 175 2.65 28.18 17.07
C ALA A 175 2.63 28.53 18.56
N VAL A 176 2.60 27.52 19.43
CA VAL A 176 2.49 27.67 20.89
C VAL A 176 3.70 27.04 21.57
N ILE A 177 4.33 27.79 22.48
CA ILE A 177 5.39 27.29 23.35
C ILE A 177 4.74 26.75 24.62
N HIS A 178 4.85 25.44 24.85
CA HIS A 178 4.40 24.76 26.05
C HIS A 178 5.59 24.51 26.98
N THR A 179 5.73 25.33 28.03
CA THR A 179 6.87 25.25 28.96
C THR A 179 6.83 23.99 29.85
N ILE A 180 5.64 23.41 30.05
CA ILE A 180 5.39 22.26 30.95
C ILE A 180 6.03 20.99 30.42
N TYR A 181 5.71 20.66 29.17
CA TYR A 181 6.21 19.48 28.48
C TYR A 181 7.50 19.79 27.73
N SER A 182 7.97 21.04 27.85
CA SER A 182 8.99 21.65 27.02
C SER A 182 8.75 21.37 25.55
N THR A 183 7.54 21.58 25.04
CA THR A 183 7.19 21.28 23.64
C THR A 183 6.90 22.56 22.87
N LEU A 184 7.16 22.52 21.56
CA LEU A 184 6.57 23.47 20.64
C LEU A 184 5.47 22.77 19.86
N GLN A 185 4.30 23.40 19.82
CA GLN A 185 3.12 22.90 19.18
C GLN A 185 2.70 23.82 18.04
N VAL A 186 2.08 23.24 17.02
CA VAL A 186 1.28 23.98 16.05
C VAL A 186 -0.19 23.62 16.25
N GLN A 187 -1.04 24.63 16.15
CA GLN A 187 -2.46 24.48 16.45
C GLN A 187 -3.30 24.99 15.28
N LYS A 188 -4.31 24.18 14.90
CA LYS A 188 -5.44 24.66 14.11
C LYS A 188 -6.46 25.22 15.08
N PHE A 189 -7.17 26.28 14.69
CA PHE A 189 -8.18 26.95 15.50
C PHE A 189 -9.02 25.94 16.32
N ALA A 190 -9.10 26.16 17.64
CA ALA A 190 -9.91 25.39 18.60
C ALA A 190 -9.58 23.90 18.82
N CYS A 191 -8.39 23.42 18.42
CA CYS A 191 -7.96 22.03 18.65
C CYS A 191 -6.87 21.94 19.74
N HIS A 192 -6.78 20.79 20.44
CA HIS A 192 -5.57 20.46 21.19
C HIS A 192 -4.35 20.50 20.26
N GLY A 193 -3.31 21.22 20.66
CA GLY A 193 -2.14 21.43 19.82
C GLY A 193 -1.41 20.13 19.49
N GLN A 194 -0.89 20.05 18.26
CA GLN A 194 -0.06 18.92 17.86
C GLN A 194 1.40 19.27 18.12
N ASN A 195 2.07 18.42 18.88
CA ASN A 195 3.50 18.54 19.20
C ASN A 195 4.34 18.43 17.92
N VAL A 196 5.16 19.45 17.64
CA VAL A 196 6.12 19.46 16.53
C VAL A 196 7.48 18.96 17.00
N VAL A 197 7.96 19.44 18.15
CA VAL A 197 9.25 19.07 18.74
C VAL A 197 9.19 19.14 20.26
N ILE A 198 9.94 18.27 20.92
CA ILE A 198 10.19 18.32 22.37
C ILE A 198 11.61 18.87 22.65
N ILE A 199 11.70 19.78 23.60
CA ILE A 199 12.91 20.38 24.20
C ILE A 199 13.07 19.80 25.62
N SER A 200 13.23 18.49 25.80
CA SER A 200 13.24 17.89 27.14
C SER A 200 14.19 16.70 27.28
N THR A 201 14.46 16.30 28.51
CA THR A 201 15.24 15.13 28.92
C THR A 201 14.35 13.90 29.23
N HIS A 202 13.10 13.83 28.74
CA HIS A 202 12.12 12.81 29.14
C HIS A 202 11.90 11.71 28.06
N PRO A 203 11.76 10.41 28.40
CA PRO A 203 11.89 9.31 27.42
C PRO A 203 10.61 8.84 26.70
N ASP A 204 9.42 9.35 27.04
CA ASP A 204 8.17 8.59 26.82
C ASP A 204 7.23 9.11 25.72
N LEU A 205 7.75 9.87 24.74
CA LEU A 205 6.96 10.31 23.58
C LEU A 205 7.69 9.95 22.28
N GLN A 206 6.99 9.36 21.32
CA GLN A 206 7.49 9.03 19.96
C GLN A 206 7.70 10.29 19.08
N ILE A 207 8.24 11.36 19.64
CA ILE A 207 8.48 12.65 18.97
C ILE A 207 9.95 13.01 19.13
N PRO A 208 10.61 13.57 18.10
CA PRO A 208 12.03 13.91 18.19
C PRO A 208 12.34 14.95 19.28
N ILE A 209 13.46 14.70 19.98
CA ILE A 209 13.94 15.53 21.08
C ILE A 209 15.15 16.37 20.61
N LEU A 210 15.09 17.68 20.82
CA LEU A 210 16.23 18.58 20.61
C LEU A 210 16.93 18.88 21.95
N TRP A 211 18.23 18.57 22.00
CA TRP A 211 19.08 18.82 23.16
C TRP A 211 19.86 20.12 22.99
N CYS A 212 19.92 20.96 24.04
CA CYS A 212 20.80 22.12 24.08
C CYS A 212 21.58 22.22 25.39
N LYS A 213 22.68 22.97 25.37
CA LYS A 213 23.44 23.29 26.59
C LYS A 213 22.59 24.18 27.50
N SER A 214 22.73 24.02 28.81
CA SER A 214 21.96 24.76 29.84
C SER A 214 21.93 26.27 29.63
N LYS A 215 23.03 26.88 29.16
CA LYS A 215 23.12 28.32 28.85
C LYS A 215 22.19 28.80 27.71
N HIS A 216 21.62 27.90 26.93
CA HIS A 216 20.71 28.22 25.82
C HIS A 216 19.25 27.81 26.11
N LYS A 217 18.95 27.35 27.33
CA LYS A 217 17.65 26.79 27.72
C LYS A 217 16.48 27.78 27.51
N THR A 218 16.69 29.07 27.77
CA THR A 218 15.68 30.13 27.61
C THR A 218 15.65 30.73 26.19
N LEU A 219 16.74 30.62 25.43
CA LEU A 219 16.88 31.15 24.06
C LEU A 219 16.33 30.20 23.00
N LEU A 220 16.49 28.89 23.20
CA LEU A 220 16.12 27.87 22.22
C LEU A 220 14.61 27.87 21.89
N PRO A 221 13.67 27.98 22.86
CA PRO A 221 12.24 28.01 22.55
C PRO A 221 11.85 29.17 21.63
N MET A 222 12.46 30.35 21.82
CA MET A 222 12.22 31.51 20.95
C MET A 222 12.77 31.29 19.54
N ALA A 223 14.00 30.79 19.42
CA ALA A 223 14.60 30.51 18.12
C ALA A 223 13.79 29.47 17.34
N LEU A 224 13.29 28.43 18.02
CA LEU A 224 12.45 27.40 17.42
C LEU A 224 11.06 27.92 17.07
N HIS A 225 10.47 28.82 17.87
CA HIS A 225 9.19 29.44 17.58
C HIS A 225 9.26 30.22 16.25
N TYR A 226 10.21 31.12 16.10
CA TYR A 226 10.37 31.88 14.85
C TYR A 226 10.62 30.97 13.65
N TYR A 227 11.42 29.92 13.84
CA TYR A 227 11.68 28.95 12.79
C TYR A 227 10.42 28.15 12.40
N ILE A 228 9.60 27.73 13.37
CA ILE A 228 8.30 27.09 13.10
C ILE A 228 7.38 28.08 12.36
N CYS A 229 7.28 29.32 12.79
CA CYS A 229 6.46 30.32 12.10
C CYS A 229 6.91 30.51 10.64
N GLU A 230 8.23 30.53 10.40
CA GLU A 230 8.80 30.60 9.04
C GLU A 230 8.44 29.37 8.19
N VAL A 231 8.56 28.17 8.73
CA VAL A 231 8.34 26.90 8.01
C VAL A 231 6.85 26.64 7.73
N PHE A 232 5.99 26.94 8.71
CA PHE A 232 4.55 26.67 8.66
C PHE A 232 3.73 27.88 8.21
N HIS A 233 4.37 29.00 7.83
CA HIS A 233 3.69 30.21 7.38
C HIS A 233 2.74 30.84 8.41
N LEU A 234 3.18 30.86 9.66
CA LEU A 234 2.38 31.38 10.77
C LEU A 234 2.74 32.83 11.08
N PHE A 235 1.83 33.52 11.75
CA PHE A 235 2.16 34.80 12.38
C PHE A 235 3.23 34.57 13.44
N THR A 236 4.11 35.56 13.63
CA THR A 236 5.17 35.53 14.65
C THR A 236 4.65 35.94 16.03
N ASP A 237 3.34 35.91 16.21
CA ASP A 237 2.68 36.23 17.46
C ASP A 237 3.08 35.18 18.50
N ILE A 238 3.62 35.64 19.62
CA ILE A 238 4.18 34.76 20.63
C ILE A 238 3.04 34.24 21.50
N GLN A 239 2.81 32.93 21.47
CA GLN A 239 1.80 32.26 22.28
C GLN A 239 2.48 31.31 23.26
N ILE A 240 2.22 31.50 24.56
CA ILE A 240 2.84 30.70 25.62
C ILE A 240 1.75 30.08 26.50
N CYS A 241 1.88 28.78 26.72
CA CYS A 241 1.07 28.05 27.70
C CYS A 241 1.99 27.51 28.79
N SER A 242 1.72 27.90 30.03
CA SER A 242 2.52 27.57 31.21
C SER A 242 1.62 27.07 32.34
N SER A 243 2.00 26.03 33.08
CA SER A 243 1.18 25.57 34.23
C SER A 243 1.74 25.90 35.59
N ARG A 244 3.03 26.21 35.78
CA ARG A 244 3.53 26.51 37.13
C ARG A 244 4.68 27.48 37.09
N PHE A 245 4.52 28.61 37.78
CA PHE A 245 5.60 29.58 38.03
C PHE A 245 6.76 29.02 38.86
N SER A 246 6.68 27.79 39.37
CA SER A 246 7.82 27.07 39.94
C SER A 246 8.96 26.80 38.94
N HIS A 247 8.73 27.00 37.63
CA HIS A 247 9.71 26.83 36.55
C HIS A 247 10.00 28.14 35.80
N LEU A 248 9.95 29.30 36.47
CA LEU A 248 10.31 30.61 35.88
C LEU A 248 11.69 30.63 35.19
N SER A 249 12.63 29.80 35.64
CA SER A 249 13.95 29.63 35.03
C SER A 249 13.90 29.10 33.59
N ASP A 250 12.77 28.50 33.21
CA ASP A 250 12.58 27.83 31.92
C ASP A 250 11.67 28.65 31.00
N PHE A 251 11.23 29.83 31.45
CA PHE A 251 10.48 30.77 30.64
C PHE A 251 11.34 31.28 29.49
N PRO A 252 10.81 31.40 28.26
CA PRO A 252 11.56 31.92 27.13
C PRO A 252 12.08 33.34 27.41
N ASP A 253 13.27 33.66 26.91
CA ASP A 253 13.88 34.99 27.08
C ASP A 253 13.14 36.04 26.22
N THR A 254 12.00 36.52 26.71
CA THR A 254 11.16 37.54 26.08
C THR A 254 10.50 38.44 27.13
N LEU A 255 10.34 39.72 26.79
CA LEU A 255 9.62 40.71 27.59
C LEU A 255 8.20 40.96 27.06
N GLU A 256 7.85 40.42 25.90
CA GLU A 256 6.56 40.63 25.25
C GLU A 256 5.96 39.31 24.74
N VAL A 257 4.65 39.15 24.93
CA VAL A 257 3.88 37.97 24.54
C VAL A 257 2.51 38.42 23.99
N ASP A 258 2.00 37.79 22.95
CA ASP A 258 0.68 38.13 22.41
C ASP A 258 -0.42 37.46 23.22
N ASN A 259 -0.33 36.13 23.40
CA ASN A 259 -1.28 35.37 24.20
C ASN A 259 -0.54 34.52 25.25
N LEU A 260 -0.93 34.68 26.52
CA LEU A 260 -0.38 33.91 27.64
C LEU A 260 -1.51 33.17 28.35
N HIS A 261 -1.38 31.86 28.46
CA HIS A 261 -2.27 31.02 29.26
C HIS A 261 -1.50 30.38 30.43
N GLU A 262 -2.02 30.55 31.64
CA GLU A 262 -1.38 30.18 32.89
C GLU A 262 -2.26 29.24 33.72
N CYS A 263 -1.68 28.14 34.23
CA CYS A 263 -2.39 27.15 35.06
C CYS A 263 -1.78 26.94 36.46
N GLY A 264 -1.45 27.99 37.23
CA GLY A 264 -0.71 27.84 38.49
C GLY A 264 -0.89 28.97 39.51
N LYS A 265 -0.21 28.85 40.66
CA LYS A 265 -0.27 29.81 41.78
C LYS A 265 0.93 30.76 41.79
N LYS A 266 0.61 32.06 41.90
CA LYS A 266 1.49 33.21 42.21
C LYS A 266 2.67 33.48 41.26
N SER A 267 2.64 34.67 40.62
CA SER A 267 3.81 35.57 40.56
C SER A 267 3.42 36.97 40.04
N GLU A 268 2.85 37.84 40.89
CA GLU A 268 2.58 39.26 40.50
C GLU A 268 3.83 39.95 39.91
N ILE A 269 5.00 39.68 40.49
CA ILE A 269 6.31 40.19 40.03
C ILE A 269 6.65 39.79 38.59
N PHE A 270 6.16 38.64 38.11
CA PHE A 270 6.37 38.22 36.72
C PHE A 270 5.53 39.03 35.75
N PHE A 271 4.26 39.25 36.08
CA PHE A 271 3.34 40.02 35.24
C PHE A 271 3.72 41.50 35.18
N GLU A 272 4.43 42.03 36.18
CA GLU A 272 5.04 43.37 36.10
C GLU A 272 6.09 43.46 34.99
N LYS A 273 6.90 42.40 34.81
CA LYS A 273 8.04 42.37 33.88
C LYS A 273 7.67 42.03 32.43
N ILE A 274 6.54 41.37 32.20
CA ILE A 274 6.10 40.97 30.85
C ILE A 274 4.95 41.83 30.37
N ASN A 275 5.00 42.18 29.10
CA ASN A 275 3.94 42.90 28.39
C ASN A 275 3.07 41.92 27.58
N ILE A 276 1.76 41.91 27.82
CA ILE A 276 0.81 41.02 27.14
C ILE A 276 -0.05 41.85 26.19
N ARG A 277 0.03 41.57 24.88
CA ARG A 277 -0.57 42.43 23.85
C ARG A 277 -2.02 42.09 23.51
N ASN A 278 -2.40 40.81 23.53
CA ASN A 278 -3.69 40.36 23.03
C ASN A 278 -4.53 39.61 24.06
N GLY A 279 -4.03 38.50 24.61
CA GLY A 279 -4.82 37.59 25.44
C GLY A 279 -4.12 37.15 26.72
N LEU A 280 -4.84 37.17 27.84
CA LEU A 280 -4.40 36.59 29.11
C LEU A 280 -5.45 35.61 29.62
N GLY A 281 -5.05 34.36 29.80
CA GLY A 281 -5.83 33.34 30.48
C GLY A 281 -5.15 32.93 31.79
N LEU A 282 -5.90 32.94 32.89
CA LEU A 282 -5.42 32.51 34.20
C LEU A 282 -6.32 31.41 34.75
N SER A 283 -5.74 30.35 35.31
CA SER A 283 -6.56 29.37 36.04
C SER A 283 -7.14 29.99 37.30
N GLU A 284 -6.39 30.80 38.05
CA GLU A 284 -6.86 31.39 39.32
C GLU A 284 -6.78 32.93 39.28
N ASP A 285 -7.61 33.61 40.05
CA ASP A 285 -7.67 35.09 40.11
C ASP A 285 -6.57 35.74 40.97
N ASP A 286 -5.69 34.95 41.61
CA ASP A 286 -4.64 35.38 42.54
C ASP A 286 -3.78 36.52 41.97
N ALA A 287 -3.43 36.46 40.67
CA ALA A 287 -2.49 37.37 40.05
C ALA A 287 -3.09 38.73 39.63
N LEU A 288 -4.42 38.90 39.71
CA LEU A 288 -5.12 40.12 39.26
C LEU A 288 -6.05 40.73 40.30
N LEU A 289 -5.90 40.40 41.59
CA LEU A 289 -6.71 40.97 42.66
C LEU A 289 -6.57 42.50 42.80
N ASN A 290 -5.45 43.07 42.35
CA ASN A 290 -5.29 44.52 42.28
C ASN A 290 -5.99 45.08 41.04
N THR A 291 -7.06 45.85 41.23
CA THR A 291 -7.82 46.52 40.14
C THR A 291 -6.99 47.55 39.36
N GLY A 292 -5.89 48.05 39.93
CA GLY A 292 -4.95 48.95 39.25
C GLY A 292 -3.92 48.24 38.36
N HIS A 293 -3.92 46.90 38.31
CA HIS A 293 -2.93 46.15 37.56
C HIS A 293 -3.09 46.33 36.04
N LYS A 294 -1.97 46.57 35.33
CA LYS A 294 -1.95 46.87 33.88
C LYS A 294 -2.68 45.85 33.00
N ASN A 295 -2.67 44.57 33.40
CA ASN A 295 -3.28 43.48 32.63
C ASN A 295 -4.82 43.52 32.62
N TRP A 296 -5.48 44.34 33.45
CA TRP A 296 -6.92 44.61 33.29
C TRP A 296 -7.26 45.33 31.96
N SER A 297 -6.24 45.83 31.25
CA SER A 297 -6.38 46.46 29.93
C SER A 297 -6.05 45.54 28.75
N VAL A 298 -5.76 44.25 28.99
CA VAL A 298 -5.53 43.27 27.92
C VAL A 298 -6.79 43.11 27.06
N LYS A 299 -6.64 42.90 25.75
CA LYS A 299 -7.79 42.86 24.83
C LYS A 299 -8.76 41.72 25.18
N HIS A 300 -8.23 40.54 25.49
CA HIS A 300 -8.99 39.34 25.83
C HIS A 300 -8.55 38.77 27.18
N LEU A 301 -9.45 38.68 28.16
CA LEU A 301 -9.16 38.16 29.50
C LEU A 301 -10.02 36.92 29.79
N TRP A 302 -9.40 35.87 30.31
CA TRP A 302 -10.10 34.69 30.83
C TRP A 302 -9.55 34.33 32.21
N ILE A 303 -10.44 34.05 33.15
CA ILE A 303 -10.09 33.57 34.49
C ILE A 303 -10.97 32.36 34.83
N GLY A 304 -10.36 31.20 35.06
CA GLY A 304 -11.03 29.93 35.31
C GLY A 304 -11.69 29.81 36.69
N TYR A 305 -10.97 30.16 37.75
CA TYR A 305 -11.39 30.11 39.16
C TYR A 305 -11.48 31.53 39.71
N SER A 306 -12.50 32.27 39.31
CA SER A 306 -12.70 33.70 39.63
C SER A 306 -13.43 33.95 40.97
N THR A 307 -13.08 33.17 42.00
CA THR A 307 -13.83 33.13 43.26
C THR A 307 -13.80 34.44 44.08
N ARG A 308 -12.82 35.31 43.87
CA ARG A 308 -12.59 36.59 44.55
C ARG A 308 -12.79 37.81 43.65
N ILE A 309 -13.14 37.61 42.39
CA ILE A 309 -13.51 38.70 41.48
C ILE A 309 -14.82 39.33 41.94
N THR A 310 -14.83 40.68 42.03
CA THR A 310 -15.97 41.50 42.45
C THR A 310 -16.38 42.48 41.34
N VAL A 311 -17.48 43.21 41.54
CA VAL A 311 -17.93 44.25 40.59
C VAL A 311 -16.90 45.34 40.31
N ASP A 312 -16.06 45.67 41.28
CA ASP A 312 -15.02 46.70 41.09
C ASP A 312 -13.94 46.20 40.12
N HIS A 313 -13.68 44.89 40.08
CA HIS A 313 -12.80 44.26 39.09
C HIS A 313 -13.44 44.25 37.70
N LEU A 314 -14.72 43.91 37.59
CA LEU A 314 -15.47 44.02 36.32
C LEU A 314 -15.42 45.45 35.77
N SER A 315 -15.51 46.43 36.68
CA SER A 315 -15.46 47.86 36.38
C SER A 315 -14.05 48.37 36.10
N ALA A 316 -13.00 47.64 36.49
CA ALA A 316 -11.61 47.97 36.20
C ALA A 316 -11.16 47.46 34.82
N PHE A 317 -11.85 46.46 34.27
CA PHE A 317 -11.53 45.93 32.94
C PHE A 317 -11.68 47.00 31.84
N ARG A 318 -10.66 47.11 30.98
CA ARG A 318 -10.60 48.08 29.86
C ARG A 318 -10.39 47.42 28.50
N GLY A 319 -10.39 46.09 28.45
CA GLY A 319 -10.26 45.31 27.23
C GLY A 319 -11.55 45.18 26.41
N SER A 320 -11.49 44.36 25.37
CA SER A 320 -12.63 44.06 24.50
C SER A 320 -13.50 42.94 25.07
N THR A 321 -12.90 41.92 25.67
CA THR A 321 -13.68 40.76 26.12
C THR A 321 -13.14 40.11 27.39
N ALA A 322 -14.03 39.73 28.31
CA ALA A 322 -13.68 39.09 29.58
C ALA A 322 -14.58 37.89 29.93
N VAL A 323 -13.98 36.79 30.39
CA VAL A 323 -14.69 35.61 30.90
C VAL A 323 -14.21 35.29 32.30
N PHE A 324 -15.17 35.10 33.19
CA PHE A 324 -14.97 34.72 34.57
C PHE A 324 -15.75 33.44 34.82
N GLU A 325 -15.03 32.33 34.89
CA GLU A 325 -15.58 31.03 35.24
C GLU A 325 -15.52 30.83 36.76
N TRP A 326 -16.48 30.05 37.26
CA TRP A 326 -16.60 29.66 38.67
C TRP A 326 -16.64 30.88 39.61
N ALA A 327 -17.28 31.96 39.14
CA ALA A 327 -17.39 33.24 39.82
C ALA A 327 -18.38 33.18 41.01
N SER A 328 -17.90 32.88 42.20
CA SER A 328 -18.75 32.72 43.40
C SER A 328 -19.08 34.03 44.13
N SER A 329 -18.38 35.13 43.82
CA SER A 329 -18.50 36.42 44.52
C SER A 329 -19.28 37.49 43.74
N ILE A 330 -19.88 37.12 42.60
CA ILE A 330 -20.73 38.00 41.81
C ILE A 330 -22.20 37.63 42.02
N PHE A 331 -23.03 38.63 42.31
CA PHE A 331 -24.47 38.52 42.57
C PHE A 331 -25.29 39.43 41.65
N ASN A 332 -26.63 39.35 41.72
CA ASN A 332 -27.52 40.16 40.89
C ASN A 332 -27.25 41.67 40.99
N GLN A 333 -26.97 42.19 42.19
CA GLN A 333 -26.66 43.62 42.39
C GLN A 333 -25.35 44.05 41.69
N ASP A 334 -24.36 43.15 41.62
CA ASP A 334 -23.10 43.39 40.91
C ASP A 334 -23.33 43.45 39.39
N LEU A 335 -24.22 42.61 38.85
CA LEU A 335 -24.61 42.67 37.45
C LEU A 335 -25.34 43.97 37.11
N VAL A 336 -26.24 44.43 38.00
CA VAL A 336 -26.91 45.73 37.86
C VAL A 336 -25.88 46.86 37.86
N LYS A 337 -24.99 46.91 38.85
CA LYS A 337 -23.95 47.93 38.94
C LYS A 337 -23.00 47.89 37.73
N PHE A 338 -22.64 46.71 37.24
CA PHE A 338 -21.83 46.57 36.02
C PHE A 338 -22.52 47.15 34.78
N ILE A 339 -23.80 46.81 34.54
CA ILE A 339 -24.56 47.32 33.38
C ILE A 339 -24.73 48.84 33.49
N ASP A 340 -25.07 49.34 34.69
CA ASP A 340 -25.21 50.78 34.93
C ASP A 340 -23.89 51.53 34.71
N ASN A 341 -22.77 50.98 35.20
CA ASN A 341 -21.43 51.52 34.92
C ASN A 341 -21.14 51.56 33.41
N TRP A 342 -21.50 50.51 32.65
CA TRP A 342 -21.28 50.50 31.20
C TRP A 342 -22.15 51.54 30.48
N LEU A 343 -23.43 51.68 30.87
CA LEU A 343 -24.36 52.66 30.33
C LEU A 343 -23.89 54.11 30.54
N ASN A 344 -23.23 54.37 31.66
CA ASN A 344 -22.72 55.69 32.03
C ASN A 344 -21.24 55.91 31.66
N SER A 345 -20.59 54.91 31.04
CA SER A 345 -19.19 55.02 30.60
C SER A 345 -19.07 55.44 29.13
N ASP A 346 -17.86 55.88 28.76
CA ASP A 346 -17.41 56.07 27.38
C ASP A 346 -16.69 54.83 26.80
N ASN A 347 -16.78 53.68 27.48
CA ASN A 347 -16.12 52.46 27.03
C ASN A 347 -16.78 51.95 25.74
N ARG A 348 -16.08 52.17 24.62
CA ARG A 348 -16.43 51.67 23.29
C ARG A 348 -15.63 50.45 22.88
N LYS A 349 -14.76 49.91 23.74
CA LYS A 349 -13.94 48.74 23.40
C LYS A 349 -14.63 47.43 23.74
N LEU A 350 -15.45 47.41 24.79
CA LEU A 350 -16.12 46.20 25.24
C LEU A 350 -17.01 45.61 24.13
N GLU A 351 -16.85 44.32 23.88
CA GLU A 351 -17.57 43.51 22.89
C GLU A 351 -18.30 42.34 23.58
N ALA A 352 -17.70 41.69 24.58
CA ALA A 352 -18.33 40.59 25.31
C ALA A 352 -17.86 40.45 26.76
N MET A 353 -18.79 40.26 27.69
CA MET A 353 -18.48 39.82 29.05
C MET A 353 -19.32 38.59 29.40
N MET A 354 -18.67 37.55 29.90
CA MET A 354 -19.32 36.30 30.30
C MET A 354 -18.93 35.93 31.72
N ILE A 355 -19.92 35.60 32.54
CA ILE A 355 -19.73 35.19 33.93
C ILE A 355 -20.47 33.88 34.13
N GLU A 356 -19.76 32.87 34.61
CA GLU A 356 -20.32 31.55 34.89
C GLU A 356 -20.10 31.19 36.36
N LYS A 357 -21.19 30.82 37.03
CA LYS A 357 -21.14 30.33 38.42
C LYS A 357 -20.76 28.87 38.46
N SER A 358 -20.05 28.48 39.51
CA SER A 358 -19.77 27.07 39.80
C SER A 358 -21.07 26.28 39.95
N VAL A 359 -21.05 25.00 39.57
CA VAL A 359 -22.18 24.08 39.77
C VAL A 359 -22.60 24.01 41.25
N ALA A 360 -21.63 24.16 42.16
CA ALA A 360 -21.83 24.13 43.61
C ALA A 360 -22.42 25.44 44.20
N ASP A 361 -22.49 26.53 43.42
CA ASP A 361 -23.06 27.79 43.92
C ASP A 361 -24.60 27.71 43.95
N THR A 362 -25.18 27.95 45.12
CA THR A 362 -26.63 27.95 45.36
C THR A 362 -27.27 29.32 45.10
N ARG A 363 -26.47 30.39 45.02
CA ARG A 363 -26.94 31.77 44.78
C ARG A 363 -26.95 32.06 43.30
N LEU A 364 -28.02 31.65 42.63
CA LEU A 364 -28.21 31.73 41.18
C LEU A 364 -28.54 33.16 40.71
N PHE A 365 -28.23 33.45 39.45
CA PHE A 365 -28.65 34.69 38.81
C PHE A 365 -30.14 34.67 38.52
N ASP A 366 -30.81 35.81 38.76
CA ASP A 366 -32.22 35.99 38.46
C ASP A 366 -32.40 37.03 37.35
N LYS A 367 -33.01 36.60 36.24
CA LYS A 367 -33.15 37.43 35.04
C LYS A 367 -34.00 38.68 35.32
N ASP A 368 -35.14 38.48 35.98
CA ASP A 368 -36.13 39.54 36.16
C ASP A 368 -35.65 40.57 37.18
N SER A 369 -35.02 40.13 38.28
CA SER A 369 -34.41 41.01 39.29
C SER A 369 -33.33 41.92 38.70
N VAL A 370 -32.50 41.41 37.79
CA VAL A 370 -31.44 42.23 37.17
C VAL A 370 -32.04 43.18 36.13
N LEU A 371 -32.88 42.68 35.22
CA LEU A 371 -33.39 43.46 34.09
C LEU A 371 -34.47 44.48 34.46
N ALA A 372 -35.14 44.34 35.61
CA ALA A 372 -36.12 45.33 36.10
C ALA A 372 -35.55 46.75 36.28
N HIS A 373 -34.22 46.88 36.37
CA HIS A 373 -33.52 48.15 36.53
C HIS A 373 -33.25 48.87 35.19
N PHE A 374 -33.53 48.25 34.05
CA PHE A 374 -33.16 48.77 32.73
C PHE A 374 -34.32 48.75 31.74
N ASP A 375 -34.36 49.71 30.80
CA ASP A 375 -35.26 49.70 29.64
C ASP A 375 -34.80 48.64 28.62
N SER A 376 -34.97 47.37 28.98
CA SER A 376 -34.58 46.23 28.16
C SER A 376 -35.71 45.80 27.20
N LYS A 377 -35.36 45.53 25.95
CA LYS A 377 -36.31 45.18 24.88
C LYS A 377 -36.03 43.78 24.37
N GLN A 378 -37.07 43.07 23.93
CA GLN A 378 -36.86 41.76 23.30
C GLN A 378 -36.11 41.90 21.97
N TRP A 379 -35.46 40.82 21.54
CA TRP A 379 -34.78 40.78 20.25
C TRP A 379 -35.71 41.17 19.09
N ASP A 380 -35.23 42.08 18.24
CA ASP A 380 -35.87 42.47 16.99
C ASP A 380 -34.92 42.19 15.81
N PRO A 381 -35.29 41.30 14.87
CA PRO A 381 -34.49 41.00 13.68
C PRO A 381 -34.23 42.21 12.78
N LYS A 382 -35.02 43.29 12.90
CA LYS A 382 -34.78 44.55 12.17
C LYS A 382 -33.72 45.43 12.83
N ARG A 383 -33.38 45.19 14.09
CA ARG A 383 -32.40 45.99 14.85
C ARG A 383 -31.03 45.33 14.89
N ARG A 384 -30.96 43.99 14.88
CA ARG A 384 -29.72 43.22 14.82
C ARG A 384 -29.95 41.77 14.39
N ALA A 385 -28.88 41.09 13.98
CA ALA A 385 -28.89 39.66 13.69
C ALA A 385 -29.24 38.81 14.92
N GLY A 386 -29.76 37.61 14.67
CA GLY A 386 -30.15 36.66 15.72
C GLY A 386 -28.97 36.00 16.44
N ARG A 387 -27.78 35.97 15.83
CA ARG A 387 -26.59 35.38 16.43
C ARG A 387 -25.44 36.38 16.51
N PHE A 388 -24.74 36.35 17.63
CA PHE A 388 -23.58 37.17 17.90
C PHE A 388 -22.31 36.47 17.41
N LEU A 389 -21.52 37.16 16.59
CA LEU A 389 -20.19 36.68 16.20
C LEU A 389 -19.19 37.07 17.28
N TYR A 390 -18.44 36.10 17.78
CA TYR A 390 -17.37 36.37 18.71
C TYR A 390 -16.23 37.17 18.04
N PRO A 391 -15.58 38.10 18.78
CA PRO A 391 -14.48 38.89 18.23
C PRO A 391 -13.28 38.04 17.82
N ASP A 392 -12.51 38.49 16.82
CA ASP A 392 -11.30 37.81 16.40
C ASP A 392 -10.27 37.77 17.55
N GLY A 393 -9.78 36.56 17.86
CA GLY A 393 -8.86 36.29 19.00
C GLY A 393 -9.56 35.81 20.28
N TRP A 394 -10.89 35.73 20.30
CA TRP A 394 -11.68 35.30 21.44
C TRP A 394 -12.20 33.87 21.30
N ARG A 395 -11.66 32.89 22.04
CA ARG A 395 -12.34 31.58 22.25
C ARG A 395 -12.04 31.02 23.64
N VAL A 396 -13.07 31.00 24.48
CA VAL A 396 -13.13 30.10 25.64
C VAL A 396 -13.50 28.72 25.13
N LEU A 397 -12.80 27.72 25.65
CA LEU A 397 -12.89 26.30 25.38
C LEU A 397 -14.35 25.88 25.00
N GLU A 398 -14.50 25.26 23.83
CA GLU A 398 -15.71 24.53 23.35
C GLU A 398 -16.85 25.28 22.62
N ARG A 399 -16.71 26.52 22.14
CA ARG A 399 -17.81 27.17 21.38
C ARG A 399 -17.38 27.80 20.07
N ASP A 400 -17.34 26.97 19.02
CA ASP A 400 -17.01 27.41 17.65
C ASP A 400 -18.19 28.02 16.89
N ASP A 401 -19.42 27.84 17.38
CA ASP A 401 -20.63 28.37 16.76
C ASP A 401 -20.95 29.79 17.24
N PRO A 402 -21.39 30.69 16.33
CA PRO A 402 -21.97 31.97 16.71
C PRO A 402 -23.06 31.82 17.78
N ALA A 403 -23.00 32.66 18.81
CA ALA A 403 -23.89 32.56 19.97
C ALA A 403 -25.32 32.96 19.59
N ASP A 404 -26.26 32.00 19.70
CA ASP A 404 -27.68 32.31 19.54
C ASP A 404 -28.11 33.31 20.63
N SER A 405 -28.52 34.49 20.16
CA SER A 405 -28.84 35.66 20.96
C SER A 405 -30.29 36.12 20.73
N THR A 406 -31.11 35.26 20.12
CA THR A 406 -32.55 35.53 19.89
C THR A 406 -33.36 35.56 21.19
N ASN A 407 -32.92 34.83 22.21
CA ASN A 407 -33.53 34.80 23.55
C ASN A 407 -32.97 35.88 24.51
N GLY A 408 -32.09 36.75 24.04
CA GLY A 408 -31.51 37.84 24.84
C GLY A 408 -32.37 39.10 24.88
N MET A 409 -32.10 39.95 25.87
CA MET A 409 -32.77 41.24 26.07
C MET A 409 -31.80 42.37 25.73
N ASP A 410 -32.23 43.27 24.86
CA ASP A 410 -31.42 44.36 24.32
C ASP A 410 -31.54 45.63 25.16
N ILE A 411 -30.41 46.23 25.51
CA ILE A 411 -30.29 47.50 26.21
C ILE A 411 -29.47 48.44 25.33
N GLU A 412 -29.93 49.67 25.14
CA GLU A 412 -29.25 50.67 24.30
C GLU A 412 -28.69 51.80 25.14
N ARG A 413 -27.40 52.08 24.97
CA ARG A 413 -26.73 53.19 25.63
C ARG A 413 -27.08 54.49 24.93
N LYS A 414 -27.78 55.39 25.63
CA LYS A 414 -28.33 56.63 25.05
C LYS A 414 -27.27 57.61 24.55
N SER A 415 -26.07 57.58 25.13
CA SER A 415 -25.00 58.55 24.81
C SER A 415 -24.41 58.35 23.40
N ASP A 416 -24.34 57.11 22.91
CA ASP A 416 -23.71 56.80 21.61
C ASP A 416 -24.44 55.75 20.77
N GLY A 417 -25.59 55.25 21.21
CA GLY A 417 -26.41 54.28 20.47
C GLY A 417 -25.80 52.88 20.40
N MET A 418 -24.78 52.56 21.23
CA MET A 418 -24.28 51.19 21.33
C MET A 418 -25.37 50.30 21.92
N LEU A 419 -25.60 49.15 21.26
CA LEU A 419 -26.60 48.17 21.66
C LEU A 419 -25.90 47.01 22.35
N ALA A 420 -26.34 46.63 23.54
CA ALA A 420 -25.90 45.42 24.21
C ALA A 420 -27.05 44.42 24.34
N THR A 421 -26.77 43.12 24.21
CA THR A 421 -27.69 42.03 24.51
C THR A 421 -27.28 41.34 25.78
N VAL A 422 -28.23 41.20 26.70
CA VAL A 422 -28.06 40.54 28.00
C VAL A 422 -28.80 39.21 27.97
N ILE A 423 -28.08 38.12 28.27
CA ILE A 423 -28.66 36.78 28.44
C ILE A 423 -28.33 36.31 29.86
N ILE A 424 -29.37 36.08 30.65
CA ILE A 424 -29.25 35.62 32.04
C ILE A 424 -29.91 34.27 32.15
N LYS A 425 -29.14 33.29 32.61
CA LYS A 425 -29.58 31.96 33.04
C LYS A 425 -29.12 31.76 34.49
N PRO A 426 -29.68 30.79 35.24
CA PRO A 426 -29.37 30.64 36.67
C PRO A 426 -27.88 30.61 37.03
N ARG A 427 -27.01 30.10 36.14
CA ARG A 427 -25.55 30.09 36.36
C ARG A 427 -24.73 30.86 35.33
N GLN A 428 -25.36 31.52 34.37
CA GLN A 428 -24.64 32.17 33.27
C GLN A 428 -25.19 33.57 33.04
N PHE A 429 -24.30 34.54 33.05
CA PHE A 429 -24.54 35.90 32.59
C PHE A 429 -23.70 36.13 31.33
N LYS A 430 -24.34 36.61 30.26
CA LYS A 430 -23.67 37.00 29.02
C LYS A 430 -24.10 38.40 28.63
N PHE A 431 -23.14 39.25 28.35
CA PHE A 431 -23.33 40.63 27.94
C PHE A 431 -22.57 40.85 26.63
N PHE A 432 -23.29 41.03 25.53
CA PHE A 432 -22.73 41.16 24.19
C PHE A 432 -22.99 42.54 23.62
N VAL A 433 -21.94 43.28 23.29
CA VAL A 433 -22.05 44.63 22.73
C VAL A 433 -21.90 44.56 21.21
N TRP A 434 -22.91 45.04 20.49
CA TRP A 434 -22.99 44.96 19.04
C TRP A 434 -22.31 46.15 18.38
N HIS A 435 -21.04 45.97 18.01
CA HIS A 435 -20.31 46.92 17.16
C HIS A 435 -20.75 46.82 15.70
N GLN A 436 -21.11 45.60 15.26
CA GLN A 436 -21.75 45.35 13.97
C GLN A 436 -23.08 44.65 14.20
N ARG A 437 -24.19 45.36 13.99
CA ARG A 437 -25.55 44.83 14.23
C ARG A 437 -25.95 43.72 13.24
N PHE A 438 -25.40 43.74 12.03
CA PHE A 438 -25.67 42.77 10.96
C PHE A 438 -24.37 42.26 10.32
N PRO A 439 -23.76 41.19 10.89
CA PRO A 439 -22.60 40.55 10.30
C PRO A 439 -22.96 39.71 9.05
N ASP A 440 -21.93 39.35 8.27
CA ASP A 440 -22.02 38.58 7.03
C ASP A 440 -22.86 37.29 7.20
N PRO A 441 -23.91 37.05 6.37
CA PRO A 441 -24.76 35.86 6.42
C PRO A 441 -23.99 34.53 6.30
N ASP A 442 -22.87 34.49 5.57
CA ASP A 442 -22.10 33.26 5.38
C ASP A 442 -21.27 32.89 6.61
N LYS A 443 -20.89 33.86 7.43
CA LYS A 443 -20.25 33.64 8.75
C LYS A 443 -21.27 33.25 9.84
N ASN A 444 -22.57 33.27 9.52
CA ASN A 444 -23.67 33.11 10.46
C ASN A 444 -24.35 31.72 10.39
N LYS A 445 -23.84 30.78 9.58
CA LYS A 445 -24.39 29.43 9.38
C LYS A 445 -23.73 28.40 10.31
N PRO A 446 -24.47 27.42 10.86
CA PRO A 446 -23.89 26.31 11.62
C PRO A 446 -23.02 25.42 10.74
N MET A 447 -21.87 24.98 11.24
CA MET A 447 -20.96 24.08 10.51
C MET A 447 -21.52 22.64 10.48
N VAL A 448 -22.30 22.30 9.45
CA VAL A 448 -22.69 20.89 9.17
C VAL A 448 -21.87 20.38 7.98
N LYS A 449 -20.92 19.47 8.21
CA LYS A 449 -20.26 18.71 7.13
C LYS A 449 -20.92 17.33 6.98
N PRO A 450 -21.58 17.02 5.85
CA PRO A 450 -21.91 15.64 5.53
C PRO A 450 -20.64 14.85 5.16
N PRO A 451 -20.60 13.52 5.36
CA PRO A 451 -19.46 12.71 4.94
C PRO A 451 -19.44 12.65 3.41
N VAL A 452 -18.55 13.45 2.81
CA VAL A 452 -18.28 13.37 1.38
C VAL A 452 -17.12 12.42 1.18
N MET A 453 -17.26 11.43 0.29
CA MET A 453 -16.15 10.54 -0.09
C MET A 453 -15.04 11.38 -0.76
N LEU A 454 -14.01 11.73 0.02
CA LEU A 454 -12.95 12.66 -0.37
C LEU A 454 -12.11 12.17 -1.55
N LEU A 455 -12.03 10.84 -1.74
CA LEU A 455 -11.21 10.21 -2.79
C LEU A 455 -11.48 10.77 -4.19
N LEU A 456 -12.76 10.89 -4.56
CA LEU A 456 -13.17 11.37 -5.89
C LEU A 456 -12.98 12.89 -6.09
N LYS A 457 -12.71 13.63 -5.01
CA LYS A 457 -12.43 15.07 -5.06
C LYS A 457 -10.95 15.38 -5.20
N PHE A 458 -10.08 14.41 -4.97
CA PHE A 458 -8.65 14.63 -5.17
C PHE A 458 -8.32 14.81 -6.67
N PRO A 459 -7.31 15.62 -7.01
CA PRO A 459 -6.73 15.65 -8.34
C PRO A 459 -6.32 14.25 -8.84
N TYR A 460 -6.38 14.05 -10.16
CA TYR A 460 -6.17 12.74 -10.80
C TYR A 460 -4.87 12.05 -10.37
N LEU A 461 -3.76 12.77 -10.21
CA LEU A 461 -2.48 12.18 -9.80
C LEU A 461 -2.51 11.58 -8.39
N ILE A 462 -3.21 12.23 -7.44
CA ILE A 462 -3.39 11.68 -6.08
C ILE A 462 -4.26 10.44 -6.14
N GLN A 463 -5.31 10.47 -6.96
CA GLN A 463 -6.14 9.28 -7.16
C GLN A 463 -5.29 8.13 -7.70
N VAL A 464 -4.42 8.38 -8.69
CA VAL A 464 -3.48 7.39 -9.24
C VAL A 464 -2.51 6.87 -8.18
N GLU A 465 -1.98 7.73 -7.31
CA GLU A 465 -1.03 7.33 -6.28
C GLU A 465 -1.68 6.52 -5.16
N ILE A 466 -2.88 6.90 -4.73
CA ILE A 466 -3.68 6.08 -3.80
C ILE A 466 -3.92 4.71 -4.42
N ILE A 467 -4.35 4.67 -5.69
CA ILE A 467 -4.61 3.42 -6.42
C ILE A 467 -3.36 2.54 -6.53
N ARG A 468 -2.15 3.12 -6.67
CA ARG A 468 -0.88 2.38 -6.72
C ARG A 468 -0.53 1.65 -5.43
N ASN A 469 -0.98 2.19 -4.30
CA ASN A 469 -0.70 1.64 -2.99
C ASN A 469 -1.83 0.73 -2.47
N LEU A 470 -2.91 0.55 -3.25
CA LEU A 470 -3.97 -0.40 -2.90
C LEU A 470 -3.52 -1.84 -3.15
N GLU A 471 -3.84 -2.71 -2.20
CA GLU A 471 -3.79 -4.15 -2.42
C GLU A 471 -4.91 -4.58 -3.39
N LEU A 472 -4.77 -5.75 -4.03
CA LEU A 472 -5.70 -6.19 -5.07
C LEU A 472 -7.15 -6.29 -4.61
N TYR A 473 -7.36 -6.74 -3.36
CA TYR A 473 -8.70 -6.83 -2.81
C TYR A 473 -9.28 -5.45 -2.45
N GLU A 474 -8.45 -4.49 -2.05
CA GLU A 474 -8.88 -3.11 -1.79
C GLU A 474 -9.30 -2.44 -3.10
N TYR A 475 -8.53 -2.66 -4.17
CA TYR A 475 -8.88 -2.23 -5.52
C TYR A 475 -10.24 -2.83 -5.97
N PHE A 476 -10.44 -4.12 -5.71
CA PHE A 476 -11.71 -4.80 -5.99
C PHE A 476 -12.88 -4.19 -5.20
N PHE A 477 -12.77 -4.06 -3.87
CA PHE A 477 -13.84 -3.50 -3.05
C PHE A 477 -14.14 -2.03 -3.37
N LEU A 478 -13.12 -1.22 -3.63
CA LEU A 478 -13.31 0.17 -4.05
C LEU A 478 -14.08 0.26 -5.38
N GLY A 479 -13.85 -0.69 -6.30
CA GLY A 479 -14.60 -0.85 -7.55
C GLY A 479 -16.06 -1.30 -7.36
N LEU A 480 -16.38 -1.91 -6.21
CA LEU A 480 -17.76 -2.26 -5.83
C LEU A 480 -18.52 -1.08 -5.23
N CYS A 481 -17.86 -0.11 -4.59
CA CYS A 481 -18.50 1.00 -3.88
C CYS A 481 -19.39 1.87 -4.78
N SER A 482 -18.97 2.20 -6.01
CA SER A 482 -19.77 3.04 -6.91
C SER A 482 -19.37 2.90 -8.39
N LYS A 483 -20.24 3.36 -9.29
CA LYS A 483 -19.91 3.49 -10.72
C LYS A 483 -18.75 4.50 -10.94
N LYS A 484 -18.65 5.54 -10.12
CA LYS A 484 -17.63 6.60 -10.24
C LYS A 484 -16.25 6.09 -9.84
N THR A 485 -16.13 5.43 -8.70
CA THR A 485 -14.86 4.82 -8.24
C THR A 485 -14.38 3.75 -9.22
N ARG A 486 -15.30 2.95 -9.78
CA ARG A 486 -14.94 1.99 -10.83
C ARG A 486 -14.40 2.67 -12.11
N LYS A 487 -15.02 3.76 -12.55
CA LYS A 487 -14.54 4.51 -13.73
C LYS A 487 -13.16 5.13 -13.47
N MET A 488 -12.94 5.67 -12.26
CA MET A 488 -11.65 6.20 -11.82
C MET A 488 -10.56 5.12 -11.86
N LEU A 489 -10.83 3.95 -11.28
CA LEU A 489 -9.90 2.81 -11.26
C LEU A 489 -9.49 2.41 -12.69
N ARG A 490 -10.47 2.21 -13.58
CA ARG A 490 -10.22 1.88 -14.99
C ARG A 490 -9.38 2.93 -15.72
N ASN A 491 -9.65 4.21 -15.46
CA ASN A 491 -8.95 5.30 -16.13
C ASN A 491 -7.52 5.48 -15.61
N SER A 492 -7.21 5.04 -14.38
CA SER A 492 -5.89 5.20 -13.76
C SER A 492 -4.76 4.52 -14.53
N GLY A 493 -5.06 3.41 -15.22
CA GLY A 493 -4.08 2.61 -15.96
C GLY A 493 -2.98 1.95 -15.10
N VAL A 494 -3.10 2.02 -13.77
CA VAL A 494 -2.09 1.56 -12.81
C VAL A 494 -2.01 0.03 -12.78
N VAL A 495 -3.17 -0.61 -12.68
CA VAL A 495 -3.28 -2.06 -12.56
C VAL A 495 -3.64 -2.61 -13.94
N LYS A 496 -2.74 -3.43 -14.50
CA LYS A 496 -2.93 -4.11 -15.78
C LYS A 496 -2.73 -5.60 -15.61
N TYR A 497 -3.80 -6.34 -15.85
CA TYR A 497 -3.82 -7.79 -15.95
C TYR A 497 -4.50 -8.15 -17.27
N ASP A 498 -4.24 -9.37 -17.74
CA ASP A 498 -4.80 -9.84 -19.00
C ASP A 498 -6.07 -10.65 -18.74
N ASN A 499 -6.10 -11.39 -17.62
CA ASN A 499 -7.06 -12.46 -17.40
C ASN A 499 -7.47 -12.63 -15.93
N ALA A 500 -8.64 -13.22 -15.71
CA ALA A 500 -9.14 -13.63 -14.40
C ALA A 500 -9.34 -15.14 -14.36
N VAL A 501 -8.91 -15.77 -13.27
CA VAL A 501 -8.94 -17.23 -13.08
C VAL A 501 -9.78 -17.59 -11.86
N ILE A 502 -10.67 -18.55 -12.02
CA ILE A 502 -11.42 -19.18 -10.91
C ILE A 502 -10.61 -20.39 -10.45
N HIS A 503 -10.09 -20.34 -9.23
CA HIS A 503 -9.28 -21.41 -8.65
C HIS A 503 -10.10 -22.16 -7.59
N THR A 504 -10.75 -23.25 -8.00
CA THR A 504 -11.70 -23.96 -7.13
C THR A 504 -11.00 -24.75 -6.01
N ILE A 505 -9.74 -25.15 -6.24
CA ILE A 505 -8.93 -25.88 -5.26
C ILE A 505 -8.59 -25.04 -4.04
N ASP A 506 -8.44 -23.72 -4.19
CA ASP A 506 -8.18 -22.81 -3.06
C ASP A 506 -9.41 -21.95 -2.74
N SER A 507 -10.46 -22.04 -3.57
CA SER A 507 -11.66 -21.20 -3.46
C SER A 507 -11.30 -19.71 -3.59
N THR A 508 -10.39 -19.38 -4.51
CA THR A 508 -9.92 -18.02 -4.78
C THR A 508 -10.29 -17.56 -6.18
N LEU A 509 -10.50 -16.26 -6.32
CA LEU A 509 -10.50 -15.57 -7.62
C LEU A 509 -9.16 -14.86 -7.77
N GLN A 510 -8.52 -15.11 -8.91
CA GLN A 510 -7.20 -14.60 -9.22
C GLN A 510 -7.22 -13.69 -10.44
N VAL A 511 -6.25 -12.79 -10.53
CA VAL A 511 -5.91 -12.03 -11.73
C VAL A 511 -4.52 -12.40 -12.20
N GLN A 512 -4.29 -12.39 -13.51
CA GLN A 512 -3.07 -12.92 -14.11
C GLN A 512 -2.57 -12.04 -15.25
N LYS A 513 -1.25 -11.88 -15.32
CA LYS A 513 -0.55 -11.33 -16.49
C LYS A 513 -0.10 -12.47 -17.40
N PHE A 514 0.03 -12.19 -18.69
CA PHE A 514 0.55 -13.14 -19.66
C PHE A 514 1.86 -13.75 -19.16
N ALA A 515 1.93 -15.08 -19.20
CA ALA A 515 3.09 -15.86 -18.76
C ALA A 515 3.51 -15.69 -17.28
N CYS A 516 2.60 -15.31 -16.37
CA CYS A 516 2.89 -15.19 -14.93
C CYS A 516 1.86 -15.98 -14.10
N HIS A 517 2.23 -16.52 -12.93
CA HIS A 517 1.25 -17.15 -12.01
C HIS A 517 0.13 -16.18 -11.57
N GLY A 518 -1.05 -16.73 -11.27
CA GLY A 518 -2.20 -15.97 -10.78
C GLY A 518 -1.97 -15.33 -9.41
N GLN A 519 -2.47 -14.11 -9.22
CA GLN A 519 -2.44 -13.39 -7.95
C GLN A 519 -3.84 -13.37 -7.32
N ASN A 520 -3.95 -13.77 -6.05
CA ASN A 520 -5.22 -13.84 -5.33
C ASN A 520 -5.81 -12.43 -5.13
N VAL A 521 -7.04 -12.23 -5.59
CA VAL A 521 -7.82 -11.02 -5.31
C VAL A 521 -8.75 -11.24 -4.13
N VAL A 522 -9.46 -12.37 -4.09
CA VAL A 522 -10.47 -12.60 -3.06
C VAL A 522 -10.78 -14.08 -2.94
N MET A 523 -11.10 -14.53 -1.73
CA MET A 523 -11.61 -15.87 -1.47
C MET A 523 -13.13 -15.89 -1.46
N TYR A 524 -13.69 -17.06 -1.75
CA TYR A 524 -15.12 -17.30 -1.67
C TYR A 524 -15.42 -18.63 -1.01
N SER A 525 -16.55 -18.71 -0.31
CA SER A 525 -16.97 -19.96 0.32
C SER A 525 -18.48 -19.97 0.58
N ALA A 526 -19.05 -21.18 0.73
CA ALA A 526 -20.41 -21.36 1.20
C ALA A 526 -20.45 -21.57 2.73
N LYS A 527 -21.57 -21.19 3.35
CA LYS A 527 -21.78 -21.24 4.81
C LYS A 527 -21.46 -22.59 5.44
N ASN A 528 -21.77 -23.68 4.73
CA ASN A 528 -21.59 -25.07 5.20
C ASN A 528 -20.50 -25.81 4.43
N ASP A 529 -19.59 -25.09 3.76
CA ASP A 529 -18.48 -25.73 3.06
C ASP A 529 -17.48 -26.30 4.08
N ARG A 530 -17.43 -27.64 4.18
CA ARG A 530 -16.58 -28.36 5.15
C ARG A 530 -15.11 -27.96 5.03
N LYS A 531 -14.65 -27.67 3.81
CA LYS A 531 -13.25 -27.33 3.53
C LYS A 531 -12.84 -26.05 4.24
N ASN A 532 -13.70 -25.04 4.25
CA ASN A 532 -13.37 -23.70 4.74
C ASN A 532 -14.06 -23.38 6.08
N MET A 533 -14.90 -24.26 6.62
CA MET A 533 -15.68 -24.02 7.83
C MET A 533 -14.81 -23.63 9.04
N HIS A 534 -13.58 -24.14 9.13
CA HIS A 534 -12.62 -23.81 10.17
C HIS A 534 -12.14 -22.34 10.12
N LEU A 535 -12.26 -21.66 8.96
CA LEU A 535 -11.93 -20.23 8.79
C LEU A 535 -13.05 -19.30 9.27
N ARG A 536 -14.21 -19.87 9.63
CA ARG A 536 -15.39 -19.11 10.04
C ARG A 536 -15.36 -18.88 11.55
N HIS A 537 -15.15 -17.62 11.95
CA HIS A 537 -15.26 -17.23 13.36
C HIS A 537 -16.72 -17.27 13.83
N GLU A 538 -16.98 -17.83 15.02
CA GLU A 538 -18.32 -17.96 15.65
C GLU A 538 -18.81 -16.69 16.39
N ILE A 539 -18.10 -15.57 16.28
CA ILE A 539 -18.47 -14.30 16.92
C ILE A 539 -19.67 -13.66 16.20
N PRO A 540 -20.61 -12.95 16.88
CA PRO A 540 -21.78 -12.33 16.26
C PRO A 540 -21.42 -11.12 15.38
N PHE A 541 -20.75 -11.35 14.24
CA PHE A 541 -20.50 -10.37 13.20
C PHE A 541 -21.65 -10.40 12.18
N TRP A 542 -22.70 -9.59 12.41
CA TRP A 542 -23.91 -9.62 11.57
C TRP A 542 -24.34 -8.29 10.90
N SER A 543 -23.62 -7.18 11.02
CA SER A 543 -24.11 -5.87 10.52
C SER A 543 -23.72 -5.48 9.08
N GLY A 544 -22.75 -6.14 8.44
CA GLY A 544 -22.33 -5.83 7.05
C GLY A 544 -22.71 -6.91 6.02
N GLN A 545 -23.50 -6.56 5.00
CA GLN A 545 -23.83 -7.45 3.87
C GLN A 545 -23.51 -6.77 2.53
N ILE A 546 -22.75 -7.45 1.67
CA ILE A 546 -22.63 -7.07 0.24
C ILE A 546 -23.69 -7.83 -0.55
N ARG A 547 -24.27 -7.18 -1.56
CA ARG A 547 -25.20 -7.79 -2.50
C ARG A 547 -24.60 -7.79 -3.90
N LEU A 548 -24.39 -8.98 -4.47
CA LEU A 548 -23.92 -9.16 -5.83
C LEU A 548 -25.10 -9.60 -6.71
N TRP A 549 -25.26 -8.94 -7.86
CA TRP A 549 -26.29 -9.26 -8.83
C TRP A 549 -25.68 -10.05 -9.99
N TYR A 550 -26.18 -11.25 -10.26
CA TYR A 550 -25.68 -12.10 -11.33
C TYR A 550 -26.79 -13.02 -11.87
N ARG A 551 -26.98 -13.04 -13.20
CA ARG A 551 -28.01 -13.86 -13.91
C ARG A 551 -29.39 -13.83 -13.22
N GLY A 552 -29.90 -12.64 -12.90
CA GLY A 552 -31.21 -12.46 -12.24
C GLY A 552 -31.26 -12.82 -10.75
N ASN A 553 -30.17 -13.31 -10.15
CA ASN A 553 -30.09 -13.68 -8.75
C ASN A 553 -29.40 -12.58 -7.92
N ILE A 554 -29.84 -12.43 -6.67
CA ILE A 554 -29.17 -11.59 -5.66
C ILE A 554 -28.41 -12.50 -4.70
N ILE A 555 -27.09 -12.52 -4.82
CA ILE A 555 -26.21 -13.25 -3.92
C ILE A 555 -25.85 -12.33 -2.76
N ARG A 556 -26.32 -12.66 -1.57
CA ARG A 556 -25.95 -11.95 -0.34
C ARG A 556 -24.67 -12.56 0.20
N CYS A 557 -23.65 -11.73 0.35
CA CYS A 557 -22.34 -12.11 0.83
C CYS A 557 -22.01 -11.44 2.15
N ARG A 558 -21.33 -12.18 3.02
CA ARG A 558 -20.66 -11.67 4.22
C ARG A 558 -19.16 -11.68 3.99
N ILE A 559 -18.43 -10.79 4.65
CA ILE A 559 -16.98 -10.67 4.49
C ILE A 559 -16.32 -11.07 5.81
N SER A 560 -15.28 -11.89 5.73
CA SER A 560 -14.27 -12.05 6.79
C SER A 560 -12.89 -11.95 6.17
N THR A 561 -11.83 -12.07 6.97
CA THR A 561 -10.44 -12.10 6.48
C THR A 561 -9.85 -13.48 6.74
N HIS A 562 -9.09 -14.02 5.79
CA HIS A 562 -8.33 -15.24 5.97
C HIS A 562 -7.17 -14.98 6.95
N PRO A 563 -6.98 -15.81 8.00
CA PRO A 563 -5.98 -15.56 9.04
C PRO A 563 -4.55 -15.50 8.49
N ASP A 564 -4.18 -16.42 7.59
CA ASP A 564 -2.80 -16.50 7.08
C ASP A 564 -2.57 -15.65 5.82
N LEU A 565 -3.45 -15.80 4.82
CA LEU A 565 -3.33 -15.09 3.54
C LEU A 565 -3.64 -13.59 3.62
N GLN A 566 -4.27 -13.13 4.72
CA GLN A 566 -4.71 -11.74 4.91
C GLN A 566 -5.60 -11.18 3.78
N ILE A 567 -6.21 -12.06 2.98
CA ILE A 567 -7.18 -11.68 1.94
C ILE A 567 -8.62 -11.88 2.42
N PRO A 568 -9.58 -11.10 1.89
CA PRO A 568 -10.98 -11.21 2.26
C PRO A 568 -11.62 -12.49 1.73
N ILE A 569 -12.56 -13.04 2.51
CA ILE A 569 -13.39 -14.20 2.17
C ILE A 569 -14.85 -13.74 2.05
N LEU A 570 -15.48 -13.97 0.89
CA LEU A 570 -16.91 -13.76 0.70
C LEU A 570 -17.70 -15.05 0.94
N TRP A 571 -18.54 -15.02 1.97
CA TRP A 571 -19.39 -16.14 2.37
C TRP A 571 -20.80 -15.98 1.80
N CYS A 572 -21.33 -17.03 1.16
CA CYS A 572 -22.72 -17.07 0.69
C CYS A 572 -23.52 -18.22 1.32
N GLU A 573 -24.85 -18.17 1.17
CA GLU A 573 -25.72 -19.31 1.46
C GLU A 573 -25.40 -20.49 0.54
N SER A 574 -25.53 -21.72 1.04
CA SER A 574 -25.11 -22.94 0.33
C SER A 574 -25.73 -23.11 -1.05
N LYS A 575 -26.94 -22.59 -1.27
CA LYS A 575 -27.61 -22.61 -2.59
C LYS A 575 -26.90 -21.78 -3.68
N HIS A 576 -26.00 -20.87 -3.30
CA HIS A 576 -25.24 -20.03 -4.24
C HIS A 576 -23.77 -20.49 -4.38
N ARG A 577 -23.39 -21.65 -3.81
CA ARG A 577 -22.00 -22.15 -3.75
C ARG A 577 -21.29 -22.13 -5.10
N THR A 578 -21.93 -22.67 -6.14
CA THR A 578 -21.38 -22.74 -7.52
C THR A 578 -21.65 -21.47 -8.33
N LEU A 579 -22.60 -20.63 -7.91
CA LEU A 579 -22.96 -19.39 -8.61
C LEU A 579 -22.06 -18.20 -8.22
N LEU A 580 -21.63 -18.15 -6.95
CA LEU A 580 -20.75 -17.09 -6.43
C LEU A 580 -19.43 -16.93 -7.21
N PRO A 581 -18.66 -17.98 -7.52
CA PRO A 581 -17.42 -17.80 -8.30
C PRO A 581 -17.65 -17.17 -9.67
N MET A 582 -18.73 -17.53 -10.36
CA MET A 582 -19.10 -16.92 -11.64
C MET A 582 -19.48 -15.45 -11.48
N ALA A 583 -20.22 -15.12 -10.42
CA ALA A 583 -20.54 -13.72 -10.11
C ALA A 583 -19.27 -12.91 -9.85
N LEU A 584 -18.36 -13.42 -9.02
CA LEU A 584 -17.10 -12.74 -8.70
C LEU A 584 -16.22 -12.56 -9.93
N HIS A 585 -16.06 -13.59 -10.77
CA HIS A 585 -15.35 -13.49 -12.05
C HIS A 585 -15.90 -12.34 -12.90
N SER A 586 -17.22 -12.27 -13.08
CA SER A 586 -17.88 -11.19 -13.82
C SER A 586 -17.60 -9.80 -13.23
N TYR A 587 -17.65 -9.66 -11.90
CA TYR A 587 -17.34 -8.38 -11.25
C TYR A 587 -15.86 -8.00 -11.36
N ILE A 588 -14.94 -8.97 -11.24
CA ILE A 588 -13.49 -8.76 -11.41
C ILE A 588 -13.20 -8.31 -12.84
N CYS A 589 -13.69 -9.03 -13.86
CA CYS A 589 -13.51 -8.63 -15.26
C CYS A 589 -14.02 -7.20 -15.50
N LYS A 590 -15.14 -6.85 -14.87
CA LYS A 590 -15.70 -5.49 -14.93
C LYS A 590 -14.85 -4.46 -14.18
N ILE A 591 -14.24 -4.76 -13.05
CA ILE A 591 -13.48 -3.77 -12.27
C ILE A 591 -12.07 -3.58 -12.84
N PHE A 592 -11.40 -4.68 -13.18
CA PHE A 592 -10.03 -4.71 -13.70
C PHE A 592 -9.95 -4.49 -15.21
N HIS A 593 -11.09 -4.38 -15.90
CA HIS A 593 -11.17 -4.17 -17.36
C HIS A 593 -10.53 -5.30 -18.16
N LEU A 594 -10.88 -6.53 -17.81
CA LEU A 594 -10.36 -7.76 -18.40
C LEU A 594 -11.31 -8.32 -19.47
N PHE A 595 -10.78 -9.22 -20.29
CA PHE A 595 -11.61 -10.07 -21.15
C PHE A 595 -12.53 -10.95 -20.30
N THR A 596 -13.70 -11.27 -20.84
CA THR A 596 -14.69 -12.12 -20.16
C THR A 596 -14.40 -13.61 -20.33
N GLU A 597 -13.18 -13.96 -20.76
CA GLU A 597 -12.75 -15.35 -20.92
C GLU A 597 -12.82 -16.07 -19.56
N VAL A 598 -13.53 -17.20 -19.54
CA VAL A 598 -13.74 -17.99 -18.34
C VAL A 598 -12.64 -19.03 -18.25
N GLN A 599 -11.84 -18.90 -17.19
CA GLN A 599 -10.65 -19.69 -16.96
C GLN A 599 -10.78 -20.37 -15.61
N ILE A 600 -10.75 -21.70 -15.61
CA ILE A 600 -11.03 -22.48 -14.40
C ILE A 600 -9.90 -23.47 -14.15
N LEU A 601 -9.36 -23.42 -12.94
CA LEU A 601 -8.48 -24.43 -12.38
C LEU A 601 -9.30 -25.25 -11.38
N PHE A 602 -9.36 -26.57 -11.60
CA PHE A 602 -10.16 -27.48 -10.78
C PHE A 602 -9.52 -28.85 -10.54
N ARG A 603 -10.19 -29.65 -9.70
CA ARG A 603 -9.90 -31.05 -9.41
C ARG A 603 -11.16 -31.88 -9.59
N PHE A 604 -11.05 -33.09 -10.14
CA PHE A 604 -12.18 -34.00 -10.23
C PHE A 604 -12.75 -34.40 -8.85
N SER A 605 -11.91 -34.54 -7.83
CA SER A 605 -12.36 -34.79 -6.45
C SER A 605 -13.22 -33.65 -5.87
N HIS A 606 -13.17 -32.47 -6.49
CA HIS A 606 -13.97 -31.30 -6.14
C HIS A 606 -14.99 -30.91 -7.23
N LEU A 607 -15.42 -31.86 -8.08
CA LEU A 607 -16.36 -31.55 -9.18
C LEU A 607 -17.70 -30.97 -8.68
N SER A 608 -18.12 -31.30 -7.46
CA SER A 608 -19.32 -30.72 -6.84
C SER A 608 -19.23 -29.21 -6.58
N ASP A 609 -18.01 -28.66 -6.60
CA ASP A 609 -17.69 -27.23 -6.46
C ASP A 609 -17.53 -26.52 -7.80
N PHE A 610 -17.69 -27.23 -8.91
CA PHE A 610 -17.50 -26.65 -10.22
C PHE A 610 -18.47 -25.48 -10.43
N PRO A 611 -17.99 -24.32 -10.91
CA PRO A 611 -18.84 -23.14 -11.10
C PRO A 611 -20.04 -23.42 -12.01
N ASP A 612 -21.15 -22.71 -11.77
CA ASP A 612 -22.41 -22.87 -12.51
C ASP A 612 -22.31 -22.34 -13.95
N THR A 613 -21.62 -23.10 -14.80
CA THR A 613 -21.39 -22.84 -16.22
C THR A 613 -21.27 -24.15 -17.00
N LEU A 614 -21.76 -24.14 -18.24
CA LEU A 614 -21.58 -25.21 -19.22
C LEU A 614 -20.54 -24.85 -20.27
N GLU A 615 -19.89 -23.70 -20.12
CA GLU A 615 -18.94 -23.19 -21.10
C GLU A 615 -17.77 -22.49 -20.42
N VAL A 616 -16.57 -22.79 -20.92
CA VAL A 616 -15.29 -22.25 -20.47
C VAL A 616 -14.37 -22.03 -21.65
N ASP A 617 -13.47 -21.06 -21.56
CA ASP A 617 -12.47 -20.81 -22.60
C ASP A 617 -11.26 -21.69 -22.38
N ASN A 618 -10.71 -21.68 -21.16
CA ASN A 618 -9.58 -22.52 -20.77
C ASN A 618 -9.89 -23.28 -19.48
N LEU A 619 -9.58 -24.57 -19.47
CA LEU A 619 -9.85 -25.47 -18.36
C LEU A 619 -8.60 -26.26 -17.99
N LEU A 620 -8.17 -26.17 -16.73
CA LEU A 620 -7.08 -26.95 -16.17
C LEU A 620 -7.58 -27.86 -15.07
N GLU A 621 -7.25 -29.14 -15.19
CA GLU A 621 -7.36 -30.12 -14.13
C GLU A 621 -5.99 -30.42 -13.50
N TRP A 622 -5.94 -30.48 -12.17
CA TRP A 622 -4.73 -30.77 -11.39
C TRP A 622 -5.01 -31.86 -10.33
N ALA A 623 -4.88 -33.15 -10.65
CA ALA A 623 -5.07 -34.21 -9.66
C ALA A 623 -4.20 -35.45 -9.87
N SER A 624 -3.83 -36.10 -8.76
CA SER A 624 -3.22 -37.44 -8.71
C SER A 624 -4.23 -38.53 -8.32
N GLU A 625 -5.53 -38.25 -8.41
CA GLU A 625 -6.61 -39.11 -7.90
C GLU A 625 -7.58 -39.55 -9.02
N PRO A 626 -8.27 -40.69 -8.89
CA PRO A 626 -9.15 -41.22 -9.92
C PRO A 626 -10.27 -40.24 -10.33
N ALA A 627 -10.40 -40.01 -11.62
CA ALA A 627 -11.36 -39.09 -12.21
C ALA A 627 -12.72 -39.77 -12.49
N GLU A 628 -13.39 -40.29 -11.46
CA GLU A 628 -14.74 -40.86 -11.59
C GLU A 628 -15.69 -39.83 -12.21
N ASN A 629 -16.47 -40.25 -13.22
CA ASN A 629 -17.41 -39.40 -13.98
C ASN A 629 -16.80 -38.33 -14.91
N ALA A 630 -15.48 -38.34 -15.17
CA ALA A 630 -14.87 -37.40 -16.11
C ALA A 630 -15.50 -37.42 -17.51
N GLY A 631 -15.85 -38.61 -18.04
CA GLY A 631 -16.54 -38.76 -19.32
C GLY A 631 -17.88 -38.00 -19.35
N ASN A 632 -18.75 -38.24 -18.37
CA ASN A 632 -20.05 -37.58 -18.23
C ASN A 632 -19.92 -36.05 -18.09
N PHE A 633 -18.86 -35.58 -17.44
CA PHE A 633 -18.56 -34.15 -17.34
C PHE A 633 -18.17 -33.56 -18.70
N PHE A 634 -17.24 -34.21 -19.41
CA PHE A 634 -16.76 -33.77 -20.71
C PHE A 634 -17.79 -33.87 -21.85
N GLU A 635 -18.83 -34.69 -21.69
CA GLU A 635 -19.98 -34.70 -22.60
C GLU A 635 -20.82 -33.40 -22.51
N LYS A 636 -20.86 -32.78 -21.33
CA LYS A 636 -21.72 -31.63 -21.04
C LYS A 636 -21.00 -30.28 -21.18
N ILE A 637 -19.75 -30.21 -20.75
CA ILE A 637 -18.98 -28.95 -20.76
C ILE A 637 -18.49 -28.63 -22.18
N ASN A 638 -18.60 -27.37 -22.58
CA ASN A 638 -18.03 -26.84 -23.80
C ASN A 638 -16.73 -26.09 -23.48
N ILE A 639 -15.61 -26.49 -24.10
CA ILE A 639 -14.29 -25.86 -23.90
C ILE A 639 -13.87 -25.22 -25.23
N ARG A 640 -13.74 -23.89 -25.25
CA ARG A 640 -13.57 -23.15 -26.52
C ARG A 640 -12.13 -23.06 -26.99
N ASN A 641 -11.16 -23.00 -26.08
CA ASN A 641 -9.77 -22.72 -26.43
C ASN A 641 -8.80 -23.79 -25.89
N GLY A 642 -8.64 -23.92 -24.58
CA GLY A 642 -7.59 -24.72 -23.97
C GLY A 642 -8.08 -25.77 -22.98
N LEU A 643 -7.55 -26.99 -23.07
CA LEU A 643 -7.75 -28.05 -22.08
C LEU A 643 -6.41 -28.63 -21.64
N SER A 644 -6.19 -28.66 -20.34
CA SER A 644 -4.97 -29.13 -19.71
C SER A 644 -5.33 -30.16 -18.63
N LEU A 645 -4.79 -31.37 -18.74
CA LEU A 645 -5.13 -32.52 -17.90
C LEU A 645 -3.87 -33.14 -17.31
N ALA A 646 -3.80 -33.26 -15.99
CA ALA A 646 -2.64 -33.78 -15.29
C ALA A 646 -3.00 -34.99 -14.42
N ASN A 647 -3.72 -35.96 -15.00
CA ASN A 647 -4.27 -37.12 -14.28
C ASN A 647 -3.89 -38.46 -14.94
N ASP A 648 -3.30 -39.34 -14.15
CA ASP A 648 -2.67 -40.60 -14.54
C ASP A 648 -3.68 -41.70 -14.93
N ASP A 649 -4.88 -41.65 -14.36
CA ASP A 649 -5.92 -42.67 -14.50
C ASP A 649 -7.06 -42.28 -15.44
N LEU A 650 -6.90 -41.17 -16.17
CA LEU A 650 -7.94 -40.64 -17.03
C LEU A 650 -8.20 -41.56 -18.25
N VAL A 651 -9.44 -42.03 -18.37
CA VAL A 651 -9.93 -42.79 -19.54
C VAL A 651 -10.91 -41.91 -20.32
N LEU A 652 -10.50 -41.49 -21.51
CA LEU A 652 -11.29 -40.62 -22.40
C LEU A 652 -11.63 -41.37 -23.69
N ASN A 653 -12.91 -41.60 -23.96
CA ASN A 653 -13.35 -42.19 -25.22
C ASN A 653 -13.03 -41.26 -26.40
N THR A 654 -12.68 -41.81 -27.56
CA THR A 654 -12.29 -41.06 -28.77
C THR A 654 -13.41 -40.23 -29.39
N ASN A 655 -14.68 -40.47 -29.01
CA ASN A 655 -15.85 -39.72 -29.47
C ASN A 655 -16.14 -38.45 -28.65
N LEU A 656 -15.41 -38.21 -27.55
CA LEU A 656 -15.62 -37.04 -26.70
C LEU A 656 -15.20 -35.73 -27.39
N ARG A 657 -15.88 -34.63 -27.05
CA ARG A 657 -15.60 -33.29 -27.62
C ARG A 657 -14.23 -32.74 -27.25
N VAL A 658 -13.60 -33.26 -26.19
CA VAL A 658 -12.25 -32.89 -25.75
C VAL A 658 -11.21 -33.03 -26.86
N TRP A 659 -11.39 -33.98 -27.78
CA TRP A 659 -10.50 -34.18 -28.92
C TRP A 659 -10.63 -33.11 -30.00
N SER A 660 -11.64 -32.24 -29.91
CA SER A 660 -11.88 -31.11 -30.82
C SER A 660 -11.53 -29.74 -30.21
N VAL A 661 -11.03 -29.70 -28.96
CA VAL A 661 -10.52 -28.48 -28.33
C VAL A 661 -9.34 -27.94 -29.14
N LYS A 662 -9.23 -26.61 -29.25
CA LYS A 662 -8.18 -25.95 -30.05
C LYS A 662 -6.77 -26.31 -29.57
N HIS A 663 -6.52 -26.25 -28.26
CA HIS A 663 -5.24 -26.57 -27.63
C HIS A 663 -5.41 -27.61 -26.51
N LEU A 664 -4.86 -28.80 -26.70
CA LEU A 664 -4.95 -29.92 -25.74
C LEU A 664 -3.58 -30.25 -25.16
N TRP A 665 -3.51 -30.40 -23.84
CA TRP A 665 -2.36 -30.96 -23.15
C TRP A 665 -2.79 -32.06 -22.17
N ILE A 666 -2.08 -33.18 -22.20
CA ILE A 666 -2.23 -34.27 -21.24
C ILE A 666 -0.84 -34.64 -20.69
N GLY A 667 -0.62 -34.37 -19.40
CA GLY A 667 0.65 -34.60 -18.71
C GLY A 667 0.97 -36.07 -18.47
N PHE A 668 -0.04 -36.88 -18.15
CA PHE A 668 0.10 -38.31 -17.85
C PHE A 668 -0.65 -39.17 -18.87
N SER A 669 -0.12 -39.25 -20.09
CA SER A 669 -0.78 -39.90 -21.22
C SER A 669 -0.66 -41.44 -21.23
N ILE A 670 -0.75 -42.08 -20.06
CA ILE A 670 -0.51 -43.53 -19.90
C ILE A 670 -1.55 -44.37 -20.67
N ARG A 671 -2.81 -43.90 -20.71
CA ARG A 671 -3.94 -44.57 -21.36
C ARG A 671 -4.16 -44.13 -22.81
N ILE A 672 -3.43 -43.13 -23.28
CA ILE A 672 -3.54 -42.60 -24.65
C ILE A 672 -2.94 -43.61 -25.64
N THR A 673 -3.66 -43.80 -26.74
CA THR A 673 -3.31 -44.71 -27.85
C THR A 673 -3.33 -43.95 -29.17
N VAL A 674 -2.85 -44.58 -30.24
CA VAL A 674 -2.88 -43.98 -31.58
C VAL A 674 -4.27 -43.56 -32.04
N ASP A 675 -5.31 -44.28 -31.66
CA ASP A 675 -6.68 -43.94 -32.06
C ASP A 675 -7.11 -42.59 -31.46
N HIS A 676 -6.60 -42.22 -30.29
CA HIS A 676 -6.79 -40.90 -29.70
C HIS A 676 -6.03 -39.81 -30.47
N LEU A 677 -4.79 -40.08 -30.88
CA LEU A 677 -4.01 -39.15 -31.73
C LEU A 677 -4.73 -38.91 -33.06
N CYS A 678 -5.27 -39.97 -33.66
CA CYS A 678 -6.02 -39.92 -34.91
C CYS A 678 -7.42 -39.29 -34.76
N ALA A 679 -8.02 -39.35 -33.57
CA ALA A 679 -9.32 -38.72 -33.27
C ALA A 679 -9.21 -37.21 -33.02
N PHE A 680 -8.02 -36.68 -32.73
CA PHE A 680 -7.82 -35.26 -32.50
C PHE A 680 -8.15 -34.40 -33.74
N ARG A 681 -8.92 -33.33 -33.53
CA ARG A 681 -9.41 -32.38 -34.55
C ARG A 681 -9.13 -30.91 -34.20
N GLY A 682 -8.36 -30.66 -33.14
CA GLY A 682 -7.91 -29.32 -32.75
C GLY A 682 -6.67 -28.84 -33.52
N SER A 683 -6.10 -27.73 -33.06
CA SER A 683 -4.90 -27.11 -33.65
C SER A 683 -3.61 -27.65 -33.05
N THR A 684 -3.52 -27.75 -31.72
CA THR A 684 -2.30 -28.24 -31.06
C THR A 684 -2.60 -29.27 -29.98
N ALA A 685 -1.81 -30.34 -29.95
CA ALA A 685 -1.91 -31.38 -28.93
C ALA A 685 -0.53 -31.78 -28.41
N VAL A 686 -0.43 -31.96 -27.10
CA VAL A 686 0.76 -32.43 -26.41
C VAL A 686 0.40 -33.57 -25.47
N PHE A 687 1.08 -34.69 -25.64
CA PHE A 687 0.93 -35.89 -24.82
C PHE A 687 2.26 -36.21 -24.15
N GLU A 688 2.38 -35.88 -22.87
CA GLU A 688 3.55 -36.23 -22.06
C GLU A 688 3.36 -37.59 -21.38
N MET A 689 4.48 -38.22 -21.02
CA MET A 689 4.53 -39.54 -20.40
C MET A 689 3.74 -40.61 -21.17
N ALA A 690 3.76 -40.56 -22.50
CA ALA A 690 3.03 -41.49 -23.36
C ALA A 690 3.75 -42.85 -23.41
N HIS A 691 3.31 -43.79 -22.57
CA HIS A 691 3.92 -45.13 -22.46
C HIS A 691 3.52 -46.07 -23.61
N ARG A 692 2.29 -45.94 -24.12
CA ARG A 692 1.67 -46.90 -25.06
C ARG A 692 1.80 -46.51 -26.54
N ILE A 693 2.56 -45.46 -26.84
CA ILE A 693 2.83 -45.03 -28.22
C ILE A 693 4.19 -45.57 -28.67
N PHE A 694 4.22 -46.30 -29.77
CA PHE A 694 5.41 -46.91 -30.37
C PHE A 694 5.62 -46.42 -31.81
N ASN A 695 6.70 -46.86 -32.45
CA ASN A 695 7.03 -46.44 -33.82
C ASN A 695 5.88 -46.72 -34.81
N GLN A 696 5.22 -47.88 -34.73
CA GLN A 696 4.09 -48.24 -35.60
C GLN A 696 2.88 -47.31 -35.40
N ASP A 697 2.66 -46.82 -34.18
CA ASP A 697 1.60 -45.86 -33.87
C ASP A 697 1.89 -44.49 -34.51
N LEU A 698 3.17 -44.07 -34.51
CA LEU A 698 3.58 -42.84 -35.19
C LEU A 698 3.39 -42.95 -36.70
N VAL A 699 3.70 -44.11 -37.30
CA VAL A 699 3.43 -44.39 -38.71
C VAL A 699 1.92 -44.29 -38.99
N LYS A 700 1.09 -45.01 -38.23
CA LYS A 700 -0.37 -44.97 -38.38
C LYS A 700 -0.95 -43.56 -38.20
N PHE A 701 -0.41 -42.75 -37.29
CA PHE A 701 -0.82 -41.36 -37.13
C PHE A 701 -0.47 -40.50 -38.35
N ILE A 702 0.76 -40.59 -38.87
CA ILE A 702 1.18 -39.83 -40.06
C ILE A 702 0.37 -40.26 -41.28
N ASP A 703 0.18 -41.56 -41.49
CA ASP A 703 -0.68 -42.10 -42.55
C ASP A 703 -2.12 -41.58 -42.43
N ASN A 704 -2.68 -41.59 -41.23
CA ASN A 704 -4.02 -41.04 -40.99
C ASN A 704 -4.07 -39.54 -41.34
N TRP A 705 -3.07 -38.75 -40.95
CA TRP A 705 -3.05 -37.32 -41.30
C TRP A 705 -2.94 -37.08 -42.81
N LEU A 706 -2.08 -37.84 -43.50
CA LEU A 706 -1.89 -37.78 -44.96
C LEU A 706 -3.18 -38.10 -45.74
N ASN A 707 -4.01 -38.99 -45.19
CA ASN A 707 -5.28 -39.41 -45.81
C ASN A 707 -6.52 -38.70 -45.26
N SER A 708 -6.36 -37.82 -44.25
CA SER A 708 -7.46 -37.06 -43.64
C SER A 708 -7.67 -35.69 -44.29
N ASP A 709 -8.82 -35.07 -44.00
CA ASP A 709 -9.15 -33.68 -44.30
C ASP A 709 -8.81 -32.72 -43.14
N ASN A 710 -8.05 -33.18 -42.13
CA ASN A 710 -7.69 -32.35 -40.99
C ASN A 710 -6.69 -31.26 -41.42
N ARG A 711 -7.24 -30.07 -41.72
CA ARG A 711 -6.51 -28.86 -42.05
C ARG A 711 -6.24 -27.96 -40.85
N LYS A 712 -6.80 -28.27 -39.67
CA LYS A 712 -6.65 -27.44 -38.47
C LYS A 712 -5.37 -27.73 -37.70
N LEU A 713 -4.87 -28.97 -37.77
CA LEU A 713 -3.68 -29.37 -37.05
C LEU A 713 -2.48 -28.48 -37.43
N GLU A 714 -1.83 -27.93 -36.42
CA GLU A 714 -0.61 -27.11 -36.50
C GLU A 714 0.55 -27.81 -35.78
N ALA A 715 0.30 -28.47 -34.65
CA ALA A 715 1.33 -29.22 -33.93
C ALA A 715 0.82 -30.43 -33.15
N MET A 716 1.57 -31.52 -33.19
CA MET A 716 1.38 -32.71 -32.35
C MET A 716 2.73 -33.08 -31.73
N ILE A 717 2.79 -33.12 -30.39
CA ILE A 717 3.99 -33.53 -29.65
C ILE A 717 3.66 -34.72 -28.77
N VAL A 718 4.49 -35.75 -28.84
CA VAL A 718 4.41 -36.93 -27.97
C VAL A 718 5.75 -37.11 -27.28
N GLU A 719 5.75 -37.11 -25.95
CA GLU A 719 6.94 -37.34 -25.13
C GLU A 719 6.81 -38.65 -24.34
N LYS A 720 7.85 -39.49 -24.43
CA LYS A 720 7.97 -40.70 -23.62
C LYS A 720 8.40 -40.36 -22.20
N CYS A 721 7.88 -41.10 -21.23
CA CYS A 721 8.35 -41.03 -19.86
C CYS A 721 9.83 -41.44 -19.77
N ILE A 722 10.59 -40.82 -18.86
CA ILE A 722 12.03 -41.08 -18.67
C ILE A 722 12.30 -42.56 -18.37
N SER A 723 11.40 -43.22 -17.64
CA SER A 723 11.47 -44.63 -17.26
C SER A 723 11.15 -45.62 -18.39
N THR A 724 10.75 -45.14 -19.58
CA THR A 724 10.42 -46.02 -20.70
C THR A 724 11.68 -46.51 -21.40
N TRP A 725 11.83 -47.84 -21.49
CA TRP A 725 12.98 -48.49 -22.16
C TRP A 725 12.85 -48.52 -23.68
N ILE A 726 11.62 -48.53 -24.21
CA ILE A 726 11.36 -48.57 -25.65
C ILE A 726 11.30 -47.13 -26.19
N LEU A 727 12.37 -46.73 -26.88
CA LEU A 727 12.58 -45.40 -27.44
C LEU A 727 12.02 -45.30 -28.87
N PHE A 728 11.78 -44.07 -29.34
CA PHE A 728 11.44 -43.84 -30.74
C PHE A 728 12.68 -43.98 -31.62
N ASP A 729 12.49 -44.62 -32.76
CA ASP A 729 13.54 -44.77 -33.78
C ASP A 729 13.17 -43.97 -35.02
N LYS A 730 14.03 -42.99 -35.38
CA LYS A 730 13.78 -42.06 -36.47
C LYS A 730 13.68 -42.80 -37.81
N ASP A 731 14.63 -43.68 -38.08
CA ASP A 731 14.77 -44.32 -39.39
C ASP A 731 13.65 -45.34 -39.62
N SER A 732 13.29 -46.13 -38.60
CA SER A 732 12.16 -47.06 -38.66
C SER A 732 10.83 -46.39 -38.97
N VAL A 733 10.57 -45.20 -38.40
CA VAL A 733 9.33 -44.47 -38.67
C VAL A 733 9.37 -43.84 -40.06
N LEU A 734 10.45 -43.14 -40.40
CA LEU A 734 10.53 -42.37 -41.64
C LEU A 734 10.71 -43.21 -42.91
N ALA A 735 11.18 -44.46 -42.80
CA ALA A 735 11.28 -45.39 -43.93
C ALA A 735 9.94 -45.67 -44.63
N HIS A 736 8.81 -45.39 -43.97
CA HIS A 736 7.46 -45.58 -44.51
C HIS A 736 6.97 -44.40 -45.37
N PHE A 737 7.70 -43.28 -45.40
CA PHE A 737 7.25 -42.04 -46.02
C PHE A 737 8.29 -41.47 -47.01
N ASP A 738 7.83 -40.81 -48.07
CA ASP A 738 8.67 -39.96 -48.92
C ASP A 738 9.04 -38.66 -48.18
N SER A 739 9.92 -38.81 -47.20
CA SER A 739 10.39 -37.72 -46.35
C SER A 739 11.64 -37.06 -46.96
N LYS A 740 11.66 -35.72 -46.97
CA LYS A 740 12.73 -34.93 -47.58
C LYS A 740 13.46 -34.13 -46.50
N GLN A 741 14.75 -33.92 -46.66
CA GLN A 741 15.49 -33.03 -45.77
C GLN A 741 14.98 -31.58 -45.91
N TRP A 742 15.22 -30.78 -44.87
CA TRP A 742 14.86 -29.36 -44.88
C TRP A 742 15.45 -28.63 -46.08
N ASP A 743 14.59 -27.90 -46.80
CA ASP A 743 14.99 -26.98 -47.88
C ASP A 743 14.57 -25.55 -47.51
N PRO A 744 15.53 -24.61 -47.34
CA PRO A 744 15.23 -23.22 -47.02
C PRO A 744 14.39 -22.51 -48.09
N LYS A 745 14.31 -23.03 -49.32
CA LYS A 745 13.43 -22.50 -50.39
C LYS A 745 11.98 -22.96 -50.26
N ARG A 746 11.70 -24.00 -49.46
CA ARG A 746 10.35 -24.54 -49.27
C ARG A 746 9.69 -24.05 -47.99
N ARG A 747 10.48 -23.81 -46.94
CA ARG A 747 10.02 -23.24 -45.67
C ARG A 747 11.17 -22.66 -44.85
N ALA A 748 10.83 -21.82 -43.86
CA ALA A 748 11.76 -21.31 -42.88
C ALA A 748 12.38 -22.43 -42.02
N GLY A 749 13.55 -22.14 -41.44
CA GLY A 749 14.28 -23.07 -40.58
C GLY A 749 13.63 -23.30 -39.21
N ARG A 750 12.85 -22.34 -38.71
CA ARG A 750 12.21 -22.42 -37.38
C ARG A 750 10.70 -22.36 -37.48
N PHE A 751 10.04 -23.21 -36.71
CA PHE A 751 8.59 -23.26 -36.61
C PHE A 751 8.10 -22.28 -35.54
N LEU A 752 7.15 -21.41 -35.89
CA LEU A 752 6.49 -20.53 -34.93
C LEU A 752 5.37 -21.29 -34.23
N TYR A 753 5.39 -21.29 -32.91
CA TYR A 753 4.33 -21.81 -32.08
C TYR A 753 3.03 -21.00 -32.27
N PRO A 754 1.86 -21.65 -32.49
CA PRO A 754 0.57 -20.98 -32.60
C PRO A 754 0.20 -20.11 -31.38
N ASP A 755 -0.57 -19.03 -31.61
CA ASP A 755 -1.04 -18.14 -30.55
C ASP A 755 -1.88 -18.89 -29.49
N GLY A 756 -1.54 -18.69 -28.21
CA GLY A 756 -2.16 -19.41 -27.09
C GLY A 756 -1.54 -20.79 -26.80
N TRP A 757 -0.39 -21.12 -27.38
CA TRP A 757 0.33 -22.35 -27.10
C TRP A 757 1.83 -22.12 -27.01
N ARG A 758 2.43 -22.29 -25.81
CA ARG A 758 3.87 -22.19 -25.60
C ARG A 758 4.35 -23.24 -24.59
N VAL A 759 5.41 -23.96 -24.94
CA VAL A 759 6.20 -24.73 -23.96
C VAL A 759 7.21 -23.74 -23.40
N LEU A 760 7.10 -23.36 -22.12
CA LEU A 760 7.82 -22.21 -21.54
C LEU A 760 9.34 -22.36 -21.54
N GLU A 761 9.85 -23.59 -21.65
CA GLU A 761 11.27 -23.85 -21.91
C GLU A 761 11.75 -23.38 -23.31
N ARG A 762 10.83 -22.92 -24.18
CA ARG A 762 11.07 -22.57 -25.58
C ARG A 762 10.26 -21.35 -26.01
N ASP A 763 10.58 -20.20 -25.42
CA ASP A 763 10.23 -18.92 -26.07
C ASP A 763 10.92 -18.76 -27.44
N ASP A 764 11.95 -19.57 -27.68
CA ASP A 764 12.61 -19.69 -28.98
C ASP A 764 11.75 -20.50 -29.98
N PRO A 765 11.43 -19.95 -31.17
CA PRO A 765 10.88 -20.72 -32.28
C PRO A 765 11.62 -22.05 -32.47
N ALA A 766 10.87 -23.15 -32.62
CA ALA A 766 11.47 -24.48 -32.65
C ALA A 766 12.33 -24.66 -33.89
N ASP A 767 13.65 -24.78 -33.69
CA ASP A 767 14.57 -25.14 -34.76
C ASP A 767 14.16 -26.49 -35.37
N SER A 768 13.75 -26.41 -36.63
CA SER A 768 13.19 -27.49 -37.43
C SER A 768 14.06 -27.80 -38.65
N THR A 769 15.30 -27.29 -38.67
CA THR A 769 16.29 -27.56 -39.74
C THR A 769 16.75 -29.02 -39.75
N ASN A 770 16.78 -29.67 -38.59
CA ASN A 770 17.10 -31.10 -38.44
C ASN A 770 15.89 -32.04 -38.64
N GLY A 771 14.72 -31.48 -38.96
CA GLY A 771 13.50 -32.23 -39.22
C GLY A 771 13.41 -32.75 -40.66
N MET A 772 12.50 -33.70 -40.87
CA MET A 772 12.23 -34.30 -42.18
C MET A 772 10.82 -33.89 -42.63
N ASP A 773 10.71 -33.37 -43.85
CA ASP A 773 9.47 -32.83 -44.39
C ASP A 773 8.69 -33.89 -45.15
N ILE A 774 7.38 -33.94 -44.89
CA ILE A 774 6.42 -34.79 -45.60
C ILE A 774 5.32 -33.88 -46.13
N GLU A 775 4.94 -34.04 -47.40
CA GLU A 775 3.91 -33.24 -48.04
C GLU A 775 2.66 -34.06 -48.33
N ARG A 776 1.52 -33.57 -47.88
CA ARG A 776 0.22 -34.19 -48.14
C ARG A 776 -0.22 -33.86 -49.56
N LYS A 777 -0.32 -34.88 -50.41
CA LYS A 777 -0.60 -34.71 -51.84
C LYS A 777 -1.98 -34.12 -52.15
N SER A 778 -2.96 -34.32 -51.27
CA SER A 778 -4.34 -33.88 -51.50
C SER A 778 -4.52 -32.37 -51.47
N ASP A 779 -3.73 -31.63 -50.68
CA ASP A 779 -3.86 -30.18 -50.53
C ASP A 779 -2.54 -29.42 -50.40
N GLY A 780 -1.40 -30.10 -50.54
CA GLY A 780 -0.08 -29.48 -50.48
C GLY A 780 0.32 -29.00 -49.09
N MET A 781 -0.39 -29.38 -48.02
CA MET A 781 0.06 -29.08 -46.67
C MET A 781 1.38 -29.79 -46.39
N LEU A 782 2.35 -29.05 -45.87
CA LEU A 782 3.70 -29.56 -45.57
C LEU A 782 3.83 -29.71 -44.06
N ALA A 783 4.28 -30.87 -43.62
CA ALA A 783 4.57 -31.15 -42.22
C ALA A 783 6.05 -31.50 -42.03
N THR A 784 6.63 -31.06 -40.91
CA THR A 784 7.98 -31.45 -40.49
C THR A 784 7.89 -32.42 -39.33
N VAL A 785 8.58 -33.54 -39.45
CA VAL A 785 8.69 -34.59 -38.45
C VAL A 785 10.07 -34.53 -37.80
N ILE A 786 10.11 -34.44 -36.47
CA ILE A 786 11.34 -34.49 -35.67
C ILE A 786 11.20 -35.63 -34.67
N ILE A 787 12.08 -36.62 -34.78
CA ILE A 787 12.10 -37.80 -33.91
C ILE A 787 13.43 -37.83 -33.16
N LYS A 788 13.33 -37.82 -31.84
CA LYS A 788 14.41 -38.07 -30.88
C LYS A 788 14.02 -39.28 -30.03
N PRO A 789 14.95 -39.93 -29.31
CA PRO A 789 14.65 -41.18 -28.61
C PRO A 789 13.43 -41.13 -27.66
N ARG A 790 13.12 -39.97 -27.07
CA ARG A 790 11.96 -39.78 -26.19
C ARG A 790 10.93 -38.76 -26.67
N GLN A 791 11.08 -38.25 -27.89
CA GLN A 791 10.25 -37.12 -28.33
C GLN A 791 9.93 -37.25 -29.81
N PHE A 792 8.64 -37.20 -30.10
CA PHE A 792 8.10 -37.06 -31.45
C PHE A 792 7.47 -35.67 -31.56
N LYS A 793 7.82 -34.92 -32.61
CA LYS A 793 7.17 -33.65 -32.96
C LYS A 793 6.74 -33.70 -34.40
N PHE A 794 5.51 -33.28 -34.64
CA PHE A 794 4.92 -33.18 -35.95
C PHE A 794 4.34 -31.77 -36.10
N PHE A 795 4.95 -30.97 -36.96
CA PHE A 795 4.62 -29.56 -37.15
C PHE A 795 4.07 -29.33 -38.54
N VAL A 796 2.85 -28.82 -38.65
CA VAL A 796 2.19 -28.56 -39.93
C VAL A 796 2.31 -27.08 -40.27
N TRP A 797 2.87 -26.78 -41.44
CA TRP A 797 3.18 -25.42 -41.86
C TRP A 797 2.00 -24.79 -42.59
N HIS A 798 1.18 -24.04 -41.85
CA HIS A 798 0.14 -23.17 -42.41
C HIS A 798 0.74 -21.91 -43.05
N GLN A 799 1.82 -21.40 -42.45
CA GLN A 799 2.66 -20.35 -43.03
C GLN A 799 4.10 -20.86 -43.16
N ARG A 800 4.52 -21.20 -44.39
CA ARG A 800 5.86 -21.76 -44.66
C ARG A 800 6.98 -20.75 -44.39
N PHE A 801 6.70 -19.45 -44.55
CA PHE A 801 7.64 -18.35 -44.32
C PHE A 801 7.01 -17.29 -43.40
N PRO A 802 7.10 -17.50 -42.08
CA PRO A 802 6.65 -16.51 -41.11
C PRO A 802 7.55 -15.27 -41.09
N ASP A 803 7.06 -14.21 -40.46
CA ASP A 803 7.77 -12.93 -40.28
C ASP A 803 9.22 -13.15 -39.76
N PRO A 804 10.25 -12.69 -40.49
CA PRO A 804 11.65 -12.85 -40.10
C PRO A 804 11.96 -12.29 -38.72
N ASP A 805 11.29 -11.23 -38.27
CA ASP A 805 11.53 -10.63 -36.97
C ASP A 805 11.01 -11.50 -35.82
N LYS A 806 9.94 -12.27 -36.05
CA LYS A 806 9.38 -13.22 -35.08
C LYS A 806 10.06 -14.59 -35.13
N ASN A 807 10.81 -14.90 -36.21
CA ASN A 807 11.47 -16.18 -36.42
C ASN A 807 12.95 -16.20 -35.96
N LYS A 808 13.47 -15.10 -35.39
CA LYS A 808 14.86 -15.01 -34.91
C LYS A 808 15.09 -15.84 -33.63
N PRO A 809 16.28 -16.44 -33.47
CA PRO A 809 16.66 -17.08 -32.23
C PRO A 809 16.61 -16.11 -31.06
N MET A 810 15.93 -16.50 -29.97
CA MET A 810 16.00 -15.74 -28.73
C MET A 810 17.32 -16.02 -28.01
N VAL A 811 18.22 -15.03 -27.96
CA VAL A 811 19.46 -15.12 -27.18
C VAL A 811 19.10 -15.01 -25.70
N LYS A 812 18.94 -16.15 -25.01
CA LYS A 812 18.85 -16.19 -23.54
C LYS A 812 20.12 -16.84 -22.96
N PRO A 813 20.68 -16.30 -21.87
CA PRO A 813 21.76 -16.96 -21.15
C PRO A 813 21.24 -18.29 -20.54
N PRO A 814 22.11 -19.31 -20.38
CA PRO A 814 21.70 -20.61 -19.86
C PRO A 814 21.33 -20.50 -18.37
N VAL A 815 20.05 -20.64 -18.06
CA VAL A 815 19.56 -20.73 -16.68
C VAL A 815 19.50 -22.21 -16.29
N VAL A 816 20.31 -22.62 -15.31
CA VAL A 816 20.38 -23.99 -14.83
C VAL A 816 19.35 -24.21 -13.72
N GLY A 817 18.28 -24.96 -14.02
CA GLY A 817 17.46 -25.63 -13.01
C GLY A 817 15.96 -25.28 -12.95
N GLU A 818 15.29 -25.01 -14.07
CA GLU A 818 13.83 -24.85 -14.06
C GLU A 818 13.07 -26.19 -14.14
N GLN A 819 11.94 -26.25 -13.43
CA GLN A 819 10.88 -27.23 -13.67
C GLN A 819 10.25 -26.99 -15.06
N LYS A 820 9.83 -28.06 -15.73
CA LYS A 820 9.09 -28.00 -17.00
C LYS A 820 7.71 -27.36 -16.77
N TRP A 821 7.41 -26.24 -17.43
CA TRP A 821 6.08 -25.60 -17.39
C TRP A 821 5.50 -25.46 -18.80
N MET A 822 4.20 -25.66 -18.95
CA MET A 822 3.48 -25.52 -20.22
C MET A 822 2.31 -24.54 -20.13
N MET A 823 2.20 -23.70 -21.14
CA MET A 823 1.10 -22.74 -21.29
C MET A 823 0.05 -23.32 -22.24
N VAL A 824 -1.16 -23.50 -21.74
CA VAL A 824 -2.33 -23.86 -22.53
C VAL A 824 -3.29 -22.68 -22.53
N GLY A 825 -3.45 -22.04 -23.69
CA GLY A 825 -4.16 -20.78 -23.83
C GLY A 825 -3.35 -19.58 -23.33
N SER A 826 -4.01 -18.69 -22.60
CA SER A 826 -3.43 -17.46 -22.02
C SER A 826 -2.88 -17.65 -20.60
N ILE A 827 -2.89 -18.88 -20.09
CA ILE A 827 -2.67 -19.17 -18.68
C ILE A 827 -1.32 -19.83 -18.46
N PHE A 828 -0.57 -19.22 -17.55
CA PHE A 828 0.64 -19.80 -16.95
C PHE A 828 0.23 -20.58 -15.71
N PHE A 829 0.62 -21.86 -15.63
CA PHE A 829 0.27 -22.74 -14.53
C PHE A 829 1.51 -23.31 -13.88
#